data_AF-B0W4X4-F1
#
_entry.id   AF-B0W4X4-F1
#
_cell.length_a   1.000
_cell.length_b   1.000
_cell.length_c   1.000
_cell.angle_alpha   90.00
_cell.angle_beta   90.00
_cell.angle_gamma   90.00
#
_symmetry.space_group_name_H-M   'P 1'
#
loop_
_entity.id
_entity.type
_entity.pdbx_description
1 polymer ?
#
loop_
_entity_poly.entity_id
_entity_poly.type
_entity_poly.pdbx_seq_one_letter_code
_entity_poly.pdbx_strand_id
1 'polypeptide(L)'
;MFVVTGRNATFTVLILTTALQLARARPHIEDELEELKPELGDVFSSTIPEGYFERNDLQDCHTRFHKRRIDKHRQAVFNGTSVNATEFPHMAVLGWRQPGTAEIQWRCGGSLITKRFVLTAAHCSADKAGSDGNAPDVVRMGDVNLAIDTDDKYAQQFGVRRVVKHPSFVSRQKYNDLALVELDREVILTPGVCPACIWPTTHYPYEWLEVAGFGATEFGGGSIPDLLKAKLAPVDPVRCGTAYHAFKGLPEGIRGDQMCAASPHSDTCQGDSGGPLQTSLYTYQHIAPFVVGVTSFGKTCGHGSFGVYQLIAPHINWIESIVRERLNAVECVNKYKNYYEPMQMEGETEAVDPYFSRVYLHWDDPKTDNLCGGTLIDYNVVITSAHCTFNSHGQSPTKVSIIDRWAGIAEIERHPDFRKGSFYNDVALLRLEKYVTIAEWISPACLPYPSALRGYQLTPETFSCRTPKDGFTDKLQIYIPSKKRCKDNEIKYEEEYSARFSQGLNGRMSCYGTDYQMVPGLGEIDKGGPLLSRDETIIFGVNAYASDCGSFNPLITTDVAPLIPWIEKFVLRQRGPAEQPIVTGTLEYYDRALYVGSVCTTKDAKPGKCAVTTDCWHEVQRYKKHLVEPTICGFEKEKAVICCPN
;
A
#
# COMPACT_ATOMS: atom_id res chain seq x y z
N MET A 1 -54.39 46.28 33.11
CA MET A 1 -54.04 47.25 34.18
C MET A 1 -53.23 46.47 35.20
N PHE A 2 -51.89 46.40 35.13
CA PHE A 2 -50.90 47.06 34.26
C PHE A 2 -50.11 45.96 33.49
N VAL A 3 -49.77 45.99 32.19
CA VAL A 3 -49.91 46.98 31.09
C VAL A 3 -49.11 48.25 31.39
N VAL A 4 -47.85 48.43 30.96
CA VAL A 4 -47.28 48.82 29.62
C VAL A 4 -45.73 48.64 29.69
N THR A 5 -44.84 48.34 28.72
CA THR A 5 -44.71 47.74 27.35
C THR A 5 -43.19 47.41 27.16
N GLY A 6 -42.62 46.77 26.12
CA GLY A 6 -43.08 46.22 24.83
C GLY A 6 -42.32 46.78 23.60
N ARG A 7 -41.72 45.90 22.78
CA ARG A 7 -40.95 46.14 21.50
C ARG A 7 -39.51 46.66 21.69
N ASN A 8 -38.47 46.16 21.00
CA ASN A 8 -38.19 45.77 19.59
C ASN A 8 -37.86 46.97 18.66
N ALA A 9 -36.96 46.88 17.66
CA ALA A 9 -35.81 46.00 17.40
C ALA A 9 -35.13 46.39 16.06
N THR A 10 -33.79 46.42 15.99
CA THR A 10 -32.95 46.28 14.77
C THR A 10 -31.53 45.88 15.23
N PHE A 11 -30.90 44.77 14.82
CA PHE A 11 -30.44 44.32 13.47
C PHE A 11 -29.32 45.23 12.90
N THR A 12 -28.12 44.74 12.51
CA THR A 12 -27.62 43.34 12.38
C THR A 12 -26.08 43.21 12.31
N VAL A 13 -25.57 41.98 12.52
CA VAL A 13 -24.26 41.38 12.12
C VAL A 13 -23.05 41.70 13.01
N LEU A 14 -22.09 40.80 13.33
CA LEU A 14 -21.88 39.33 13.43
C LEU A 14 -20.34 39.16 13.62
N ILE A 15 -19.85 37.93 13.86
CA ILE A 15 -18.44 37.47 13.77
C ILE A 15 -17.59 37.69 15.04
N LEU A 16 -16.72 36.70 15.32
CA LEU A 16 -15.72 36.59 16.40
C LEU A 16 -16.24 36.55 17.85
N THR A 17 -16.51 35.35 18.40
CA THR A 17 -15.84 34.80 19.63
C THR A 17 -16.41 33.46 20.15
N THR A 18 -16.46 32.40 19.34
CA THR A 18 -16.75 31.02 19.82
C THR A 18 -15.98 29.96 19.03
N ALA A 19 -14.65 30.11 18.95
CA ALA A 19 -13.77 29.21 18.20
C ALA A 19 -12.66 28.55 19.06
N LEU A 20 -12.80 28.54 20.39
CA LEU A 20 -11.79 28.02 21.33
C LEU A 20 -12.38 27.05 22.39
N GLN A 21 -13.18 26.06 21.97
CA GLN A 21 -13.60 24.98 22.87
C GLN A 21 -13.89 23.60 22.25
N LEU A 22 -13.59 23.40 20.95
CA LEU A 22 -13.73 22.11 20.25
C LEU A 22 -12.36 21.59 19.76
N ALA A 23 -11.46 21.33 20.71
CA ALA A 23 -10.12 20.79 20.43
C ALA A 23 -9.58 19.98 21.64
N ARG A 24 -10.39 19.09 22.21
CA ARG A 24 -9.96 18.11 23.22
C ARG A 24 -10.63 16.75 22.97
N ALA A 25 -9.77 15.76 22.76
CA ALA A 25 -10.00 14.32 22.96
C ALA A 25 -11.37 13.73 22.57
N ARG A 26 -11.39 13.02 21.44
CA ARG A 26 -12.13 11.74 21.34
C ARG A 26 -11.11 10.59 21.51
N PRO A 27 -10.98 10.00 22.69
CA PRO A 27 -10.49 8.63 22.82
C PRO A 27 -11.64 7.65 22.51
N HIS A 28 -11.34 6.35 22.55
CA HIS A 28 -12.30 5.24 22.57
C HIS A 28 -13.31 5.11 21.41
N ILE A 29 -12.82 4.55 20.29
CA ILE A 29 -13.64 3.65 19.44
C ILE A 29 -13.96 2.34 20.21
N GLU A 30 -13.16 2.01 21.22
CA GLU A 30 -13.31 0.80 22.04
C GLU A 30 -14.56 0.84 22.93
N ASP A 31 -14.97 2.03 23.41
CA ASP A 31 -16.21 2.22 24.18
C ASP A 31 -17.44 2.05 23.26
N GLU A 32 -17.42 2.60 22.04
CA GLU A 32 -18.47 2.40 21.02
C GLU A 32 -18.59 0.91 20.63
N LEU A 33 -17.48 0.16 20.63
CA LEU A 33 -17.47 -1.30 20.42
C LEU A 33 -17.94 -2.10 21.65
N GLU A 34 -17.67 -1.65 22.88
CA GLU A 34 -18.22 -2.26 24.11
C GLU A 34 -19.75 -2.11 24.18
N GLU A 35 -20.29 -0.95 23.82
CA GLU A 35 -21.75 -0.70 23.81
C GLU A 35 -22.50 -1.54 22.76
N LEU A 36 -21.85 -1.96 21.67
CA LEU A 36 -22.44 -2.83 20.63
C LEU A 36 -22.47 -4.33 20.99
N LYS A 37 -21.61 -4.81 21.90
CA LYS A 37 -21.50 -6.25 22.27
C LYS A 37 -22.83 -6.94 22.66
N PRO A 38 -23.83 -6.27 23.28
CA PRO A 38 -25.11 -6.89 23.63
C PRO A 38 -26.07 -7.14 22.45
N GLU A 39 -25.99 -6.38 21.34
CA GLU A 39 -26.99 -6.43 20.26
C GLU A 39 -26.64 -7.44 19.14
N LEU A 40 -25.39 -7.91 19.04
CA LEU A 40 -24.91 -8.71 17.90
C LEU A 40 -25.50 -10.13 17.78
N GLY A 41 -26.07 -10.69 18.86
CA GLY A 41 -26.65 -12.04 18.87
C GLY A 41 -25.65 -13.20 18.69
N ASP A 42 -26.16 -14.40 18.45
CA ASP A 42 -25.36 -15.61 18.25
C ASP A 42 -24.90 -15.76 16.79
N VAL A 43 -23.64 -15.39 16.54
CA VAL A 43 -22.96 -15.48 15.23
C VAL A 43 -22.92 -16.91 14.68
N PHE A 44 -22.78 -17.91 15.54
CA PHE A 44 -22.65 -19.32 15.16
C PHE A 44 -23.70 -20.19 15.84
N SER A 45 -24.67 -20.65 15.03
CA SER A 45 -25.80 -21.48 15.44
C SER A 45 -25.58 -22.96 15.09
N SER A 46 -26.14 -23.85 15.91
CA SER A 46 -26.29 -25.28 15.58
C SER A 46 -27.53 -25.57 14.73
N THR A 47 -28.42 -24.59 14.54
CA THR A 47 -29.58 -24.70 13.66
C THR A 47 -29.14 -24.73 12.20
N ILE A 48 -29.59 -25.73 11.44
CA ILE A 48 -29.35 -25.83 10.01
C ILE A 48 -30.23 -24.79 9.28
N PRO A 49 -29.67 -23.96 8.38
CA PRO A 49 -30.45 -22.99 7.60
C PRO A 49 -31.52 -23.65 6.70
N GLU A 50 -32.64 -22.97 6.51
CA GLU A 50 -33.70 -23.38 5.59
C GLU A 50 -33.16 -23.55 4.16
N GLY A 51 -33.58 -24.61 3.47
CA GLY A 51 -33.11 -24.95 2.12
C GLY A 51 -31.64 -25.37 1.99
N TYR A 52 -30.85 -25.44 3.08
CA TYR A 52 -29.40 -25.69 3.02
C TYR A 52 -29.00 -26.94 2.20
N PHE A 53 -29.77 -28.03 2.32
CA PHE A 53 -29.54 -29.31 1.63
C PHE A 53 -30.25 -29.44 0.26
N GLU A 54 -31.13 -28.50 -0.10
CA GLU A 54 -32.01 -28.57 -1.29
C GLU A 54 -31.34 -27.99 -2.56
N ARG A 55 -30.10 -27.53 -2.43
CA ARG A 55 -29.33 -26.82 -3.47
C ARG A 55 -28.54 -27.79 -4.35
N ASN A 56 -28.51 -27.50 -5.65
CA ASN A 56 -27.75 -28.27 -6.65
C ASN A 56 -26.51 -27.53 -7.20
N ASP A 57 -26.41 -26.22 -6.96
CA ASP A 57 -25.23 -25.39 -7.25
C ASP A 57 -25.12 -24.26 -6.19
N LEU A 58 -24.18 -23.32 -6.37
CA LEU A 58 -24.00 -22.16 -5.47
C LEU A 58 -24.29 -20.80 -6.16
N GLN A 59 -24.89 -20.80 -7.35
CA GLN A 59 -25.11 -19.60 -8.16
C GLN A 59 -26.17 -18.66 -7.58
N ASP A 60 -27.07 -19.18 -6.74
CA ASP A 60 -28.10 -18.38 -6.06
C ASP A 60 -27.53 -17.46 -4.97
N CYS A 61 -26.22 -17.54 -4.66
CA CYS A 61 -25.53 -16.80 -3.61
C CYS A 61 -25.96 -15.33 -3.46
N HIS A 62 -25.99 -14.53 -4.54
CA HIS A 62 -26.43 -13.13 -4.46
C HIS A 62 -27.90 -12.98 -4.05
N THR A 63 -28.77 -13.89 -4.50
CA THR A 63 -30.19 -13.88 -4.12
C THR A 63 -30.44 -14.50 -2.75
N ARG A 64 -29.48 -15.28 -2.21
CA ARG A 64 -29.53 -15.86 -0.86
C ARG A 64 -29.03 -14.88 0.19
N PHE A 65 -27.91 -14.21 -0.09
CA PHE A 65 -27.11 -13.48 0.90
C PHE A 65 -27.05 -11.95 0.67
N HIS A 66 -27.15 -11.47 -0.57
CA HIS A 66 -26.88 -10.05 -0.91
C HIS A 66 -28.10 -9.28 -1.45
N LYS A 67 -29.31 -9.82 -1.22
CA LYS A 67 -30.63 -9.39 -1.75
C LYS A 67 -31.05 -7.92 -1.52
N ARG A 68 -30.24 -7.10 -0.84
CA ARG A 68 -30.52 -5.70 -0.46
C ARG A 68 -29.39 -4.70 -0.77
N ARG A 69 -28.23 -5.14 -1.26
CA ARG A 69 -27.06 -4.26 -1.49
C ARG A 69 -26.84 -3.99 -2.98
N ILE A 70 -27.32 -2.84 -3.44
CA ILE A 70 -26.92 -2.19 -4.70
C ILE A 70 -26.82 -0.67 -4.39
N ASP A 71 -25.83 0.00 -4.98
CA ASP A 71 -25.56 1.47 -4.95
C ASP A 71 -25.35 2.15 -3.58
N LYS A 72 -24.10 2.28 -3.10
CA LYS A 72 -23.75 3.36 -2.13
C LYS A 72 -22.32 3.88 -1.96
N HIS A 73 -21.40 3.72 -2.93
CA HIS A 73 -20.08 4.41 -2.87
C HIS A 73 -19.98 5.55 -3.89
N ARG A 74 -19.50 6.72 -3.42
CA ARG A 74 -19.23 7.91 -4.22
C ARG A 74 -17.71 8.13 -4.28
N GLN A 75 -17.16 8.29 -5.47
CA GLN A 75 -15.81 8.83 -5.64
C GLN A 75 -15.81 10.36 -5.51
N ALA A 76 -14.67 10.92 -5.10
CA ALA A 76 -14.29 12.31 -5.29
C ALA A 76 -12.98 12.36 -6.11
N VAL A 77 -12.63 13.54 -6.62
CA VAL A 77 -11.38 13.77 -7.36
C VAL A 77 -10.86 15.15 -6.99
N PHE A 78 -9.57 15.26 -6.69
CA PHE A 78 -8.88 16.55 -6.56
C PHE A 78 -7.55 16.58 -7.30
N ASN A 79 -7.08 17.81 -7.56
CA ASN A 79 -6.00 18.14 -8.48
C ASN A 79 -5.19 19.31 -7.86
N GLY A 80 -3.89 19.39 -8.12
CA GLY A 80 -3.02 20.44 -7.55
C GLY A 80 -3.20 21.84 -8.19
N THR A 81 -2.40 22.86 -7.85
CA THR A 81 -1.14 22.89 -7.08
C THR A 81 -0.88 24.25 -6.40
N SER A 82 -0.17 24.22 -5.28
CA SER A 82 0.83 25.24 -4.85
C SER A 82 1.83 24.55 -3.90
N VAL A 83 2.86 25.24 -3.42
CA VAL A 83 3.71 24.78 -2.31
C VAL A 83 3.19 25.38 -1.00
N ASN A 84 3.18 24.59 0.07
CA ASN A 84 2.76 25.00 1.41
C ASN A 84 3.88 24.71 2.42
N ALA A 85 4.00 25.52 3.47
CA ALA A 85 4.99 25.34 4.54
C ALA A 85 4.86 24.00 5.31
N THR A 86 3.76 23.27 5.10
CA THR A 86 3.54 21.92 5.65
C THR A 86 3.83 20.77 4.68
N GLU A 87 4.16 21.06 3.41
CA GLU A 87 4.39 20.02 2.39
C GLU A 87 5.78 19.37 2.52
N PHE A 88 6.80 20.18 2.87
CA PHE A 88 8.16 19.72 3.11
C PHE A 88 8.65 20.16 4.50
N PRO A 89 8.04 19.65 5.60
CA PRO A 89 8.30 20.12 6.96
C PRO A 89 9.71 19.77 7.47
N HIS A 90 10.43 18.92 6.73
CA HIS A 90 11.83 18.57 6.97
C HIS A 90 12.81 19.46 6.21
N MET A 91 12.34 20.35 5.32
CA MET A 91 13.22 21.18 4.50
C MET A 91 14.00 22.16 5.38
N ALA A 92 15.32 22.15 5.22
CA ALA A 92 16.24 23.03 5.92
C ALA A 92 17.13 23.77 4.92
N VAL A 93 17.45 25.03 5.20
CA VAL A 93 18.38 25.85 4.43
C VAL A 93 19.56 26.26 5.30
N LEU A 94 20.76 26.17 4.74
CA LEU A 94 22.04 26.39 5.41
C LEU A 94 22.62 27.73 4.99
N GLY A 95 22.98 28.54 5.98
CA GLY A 95 23.35 29.94 5.84
C GLY A 95 24.70 30.29 6.44
N TRP A 96 25.32 31.32 5.86
CA TRP A 96 26.57 31.94 6.30
C TRP A 96 26.32 33.43 6.60
N ARG A 97 26.42 33.84 7.87
CA ARG A 97 26.39 35.27 8.26
C ARG A 97 27.55 36.03 7.63
N GLN A 98 27.27 37.16 6.99
CA GLN A 98 28.32 37.99 6.38
C GLN A 98 29.03 38.86 7.44
N PRO A 99 30.37 38.85 7.54
CA PRO A 99 31.10 39.61 8.55
C PRO A 99 30.77 41.11 8.53
N GLY A 100 30.28 41.63 9.66
CA GLY A 100 29.97 43.06 9.82
C GLY A 100 28.58 43.48 9.33
N THR A 101 27.72 42.56 8.91
CA THR A 101 26.31 42.86 8.54
C THR A 101 25.33 41.93 9.26
N ALA A 102 24.03 42.15 9.06
CA ALA A 102 22.98 41.21 9.47
C ALA A 102 22.57 40.23 8.34
N GLU A 103 23.23 40.28 7.19
CA GLU A 103 22.91 39.46 6.01
C GLU A 103 23.32 37.99 6.23
N ILE A 104 22.42 37.07 5.91
CA ILE A 104 22.69 35.63 5.88
C ILE A 104 22.65 35.19 4.43
N GLN A 105 23.77 34.67 3.92
CA GLN A 105 23.81 34.07 2.60
C GLN A 105 23.43 32.59 2.71
N TRP A 106 22.18 32.30 2.36
CA TRP A 106 21.69 30.95 2.10
C TRP A 106 22.36 30.39 0.84
N ARG A 107 22.94 29.19 0.91
CA ARG A 107 23.73 28.62 -0.21
C ARG A 107 23.59 27.11 -0.43
N CYS A 108 23.01 26.39 0.52
CA CYS A 108 22.73 24.95 0.41
C CYS A 108 21.41 24.60 1.09
N GLY A 109 20.75 23.55 0.60
CA GLY A 109 19.67 22.87 1.30
C GLY A 109 20.15 21.77 2.25
N GLY A 110 19.18 21.18 2.93
CA GLY A 110 19.35 20.06 3.84
C GLY A 110 17.99 19.45 4.20
N SER A 111 18.01 18.31 4.86
CA SER A 111 16.83 17.60 5.36
C SER A 111 16.95 17.33 6.85
N LEU A 112 15.99 17.76 7.64
CA LEU A 112 15.87 17.38 9.04
C LEU A 112 15.55 15.87 9.12
N ILE A 113 16.41 15.08 9.76
CA ILE A 113 16.27 13.61 9.85
C ILE A 113 16.08 13.10 11.30
N THR A 114 16.37 13.96 12.28
CA THR A 114 15.98 13.79 13.69
C THR A 114 15.70 15.17 14.27
N LYS A 115 15.22 15.27 15.52
CA LYS A 115 15.03 16.56 16.21
C LYS A 115 16.26 17.48 16.30
N ARG A 116 17.48 16.99 16.02
CA ARG A 116 18.72 17.76 16.17
C ARG A 116 19.74 17.62 15.02
N PHE A 117 19.45 16.79 14.02
CA PHE A 117 20.38 16.56 12.91
C PHE A 117 19.73 16.84 11.56
N VAL A 118 20.40 17.68 10.79
CA VAL A 118 20.11 17.96 9.38
C VAL A 118 21.14 17.25 8.51
N LEU A 119 20.68 16.41 7.59
CA LEU A 119 21.46 15.80 6.53
C LEU A 119 21.64 16.79 5.38
N THR A 120 22.84 16.88 4.82
CA THR A 120 23.18 17.76 3.69
C THR A 120 24.35 17.16 2.90
N ALA A 121 24.83 17.84 1.86
CA ALA A 121 26.00 17.41 1.09
C ALA A 121 27.31 17.75 1.82
N ALA A 122 28.35 16.93 1.68
CA ALA A 122 29.65 17.18 2.30
C ALA A 122 30.34 18.43 1.72
N HIS A 123 30.12 18.73 0.44
CA HIS A 123 30.60 19.96 -0.19
C HIS A 123 29.98 21.24 0.38
N CYS A 124 28.83 21.16 1.06
CA CYS A 124 28.22 22.30 1.76
C CYS A 124 28.89 22.63 3.12
N SER A 125 29.93 21.90 3.52
CA SER A 125 30.67 22.15 4.77
C SER A 125 31.77 23.22 4.68
N ALA A 126 31.99 23.83 3.52
CA ALA A 126 32.99 24.88 3.31
C ALA A 126 32.59 25.84 2.18
N ASP A 127 33.16 27.05 2.18
CA ASP A 127 32.98 28.02 1.08
C ASP A 127 33.69 27.55 -0.21
N LYS A 128 33.19 27.96 -1.38
CA LYS A 128 33.81 27.80 -2.70
C LYS A 128 35.23 28.39 -2.78
N ALA A 129 35.59 29.28 -1.84
CA ALA A 129 36.94 29.80 -1.65
C ALA A 129 37.99 28.75 -1.17
N GLY A 130 37.57 27.56 -0.71
CA GLY A 130 38.47 26.44 -0.43
C GLY A 130 39.28 26.54 0.86
N SER A 131 38.90 27.42 1.79
CA SER A 131 39.45 27.50 3.15
C SER A 131 38.58 26.73 4.15
N ASP A 132 39.17 25.80 4.91
CA ASP A 132 38.49 24.95 5.91
C ASP A 132 37.96 25.69 7.16
N GLY A 133 37.79 27.03 7.09
CA GLY A 133 37.35 27.88 8.20
C GLY A 133 35.87 28.28 8.19
N ASN A 134 35.22 28.33 7.02
CA ASN A 134 33.86 28.85 6.86
C ASN A 134 32.83 27.74 6.63
N ALA A 135 32.54 26.97 7.68
CA ALA A 135 31.34 26.14 7.75
C ALA A 135 30.07 27.01 7.87
N PRO A 136 28.88 26.52 7.49
CA PRO A 136 27.63 27.23 7.74
C PRO A 136 27.41 27.43 9.24
N ASP A 137 26.93 28.61 9.64
CA ASP A 137 26.75 29.02 11.03
C ASP A 137 25.26 29.27 11.40
N VAL A 138 24.37 29.14 10.41
CA VAL A 138 22.91 29.22 10.55
C VAL A 138 22.23 28.05 9.82
N VAL A 139 21.17 27.51 10.41
CA VAL A 139 20.17 26.69 9.73
C VAL A 139 18.78 27.30 9.95
N ARG A 140 17.93 27.36 8.91
CA ARG A 140 16.53 27.78 9.00
C ARG A 140 15.62 26.74 8.35
N MET A 141 14.40 26.59 8.85
CA MET A 141 13.40 25.57 8.45
C MET A 141 11.99 26.03 8.81
N GLY A 142 10.96 25.45 8.17
CA GLY A 142 9.55 25.83 8.39
C GLY A 142 9.15 27.16 7.76
N ASP A 143 9.79 27.48 6.65
CA ASP A 143 9.74 28.75 5.91
C ASP A 143 9.57 28.44 4.41
N VAL A 144 8.87 29.29 3.67
CA VAL A 144 8.69 29.18 2.21
C VAL A 144 9.08 30.46 1.44
N ASN A 145 9.43 31.57 2.10
CA ASN A 145 9.98 32.77 1.47
C ASN A 145 11.07 33.44 2.33
N LEU A 146 12.33 33.20 1.98
CA LEU A 146 13.52 33.67 2.73
C LEU A 146 13.76 35.20 2.70
N ALA A 147 12.86 36.01 2.12
CA ALA A 147 12.98 37.46 2.02
C ALA A 147 11.91 38.26 2.79
N ILE A 148 10.89 37.61 3.36
CA ILE A 148 9.84 38.23 4.17
C ILE A 148 9.61 37.43 5.46
N ASP A 149 8.90 38.01 6.43
CA ASP A 149 8.61 37.41 7.75
C ASP A 149 7.10 37.20 7.97
N THR A 150 6.27 37.42 6.95
CA THR A 150 4.81 37.38 7.06
C THR A 150 4.22 35.96 7.09
N ASP A 151 4.98 34.97 6.62
CA ASP A 151 4.64 33.55 6.53
C ASP A 151 5.41 32.67 7.53
N ASP A 152 6.22 33.28 8.42
CA ASP A 152 7.07 32.66 9.47
C ASP A 152 6.32 31.84 10.56
N LYS A 153 5.07 31.45 10.32
CA LYS A 153 4.19 30.73 11.26
C LYS A 153 4.84 29.49 11.91
N TYR A 154 5.71 28.78 11.17
CA TYR A 154 6.45 27.62 11.67
C TYR A 154 7.97 27.84 11.69
N ALA A 155 8.44 29.01 11.26
CA ALA A 155 9.85 29.24 10.95
C ALA A 155 10.73 29.18 12.21
N GLN A 156 11.81 28.41 12.13
CA GLN A 156 12.74 28.23 13.23
C GLN A 156 14.18 28.34 12.73
N GLN A 157 14.99 29.14 13.43
CA GLN A 157 16.38 29.42 13.08
C GLN A 157 17.35 28.99 14.19
N PHE A 158 18.39 28.25 13.81
CA PHE A 158 19.32 27.55 14.70
C PHE A 158 20.77 27.93 14.39
N GLY A 159 21.62 27.96 15.41
CA GLY A 159 23.07 27.93 15.24
C GLY A 159 23.57 26.52 14.97
N VAL A 160 24.68 26.41 14.24
CA VAL A 160 25.35 25.13 13.98
C VAL A 160 26.31 24.79 15.13
N ARG A 161 26.15 23.60 15.72
CA ARG A 161 27.01 23.10 16.80
C ARG A 161 28.25 22.36 16.27
N ARG A 162 28.10 21.62 15.17
CA ARG A 162 29.20 21.04 14.37
C ARG A 162 28.66 20.55 13.02
N VAL A 163 29.55 20.42 12.03
CA VAL A 163 29.30 19.71 10.77
C VAL A 163 30.18 18.47 10.71
N VAL A 164 29.60 17.32 10.38
CA VAL A 164 30.26 16.01 10.36
C VAL A 164 30.22 15.46 8.93
N LYS A 165 31.31 15.63 8.19
CA LYS A 165 31.50 15.01 6.86
C LYS A 165 31.56 13.49 6.98
N HIS A 166 31.07 12.77 5.97
CA HIS A 166 31.31 11.34 5.82
C HIS A 166 32.83 11.06 5.77
N PRO A 167 33.35 10.04 6.48
CA PRO A 167 34.81 9.86 6.63
C PRO A 167 35.54 9.60 5.31
N SER A 168 34.86 8.99 4.34
CA SER A 168 35.39 8.73 2.99
C SER A 168 35.19 9.88 1.98
N PHE A 169 34.70 11.05 2.41
CA PHE A 169 34.53 12.20 1.52
C PHE A 169 35.88 12.89 1.22
N VAL A 170 36.15 13.13 -0.06
CA VAL A 170 37.34 13.85 -0.53
C VAL A 170 36.89 14.98 -1.45
N SER A 171 37.16 16.24 -1.09
CA SER A 171 36.67 17.43 -1.79
C SER A 171 37.10 17.58 -3.26
N ARG A 172 38.14 16.86 -3.69
CA ARG A 172 38.61 16.78 -5.08
C ARG A 172 37.88 15.72 -5.92
N GLN A 173 37.11 14.85 -5.27
CA GLN A 173 36.30 13.79 -5.87
C GLN A 173 34.81 14.13 -5.70
N LYS A 174 33.94 13.23 -6.21
CA LYS A 174 32.48 13.39 -6.18
C LYS A 174 31.79 12.15 -5.61
N TYR A 175 32.36 11.57 -4.55
CA TYR A 175 31.86 10.36 -3.88
C TYR A 175 31.66 10.56 -2.38
N ASN A 176 30.70 9.83 -1.81
CA ASN A 176 30.34 9.89 -0.39
C ASN A 176 29.99 11.32 0.07
N ASP A 177 29.33 12.09 -0.78
CA ASP A 177 29.08 13.54 -0.58
C ASP A 177 27.94 13.80 0.41
N LEU A 178 28.09 13.30 1.65
CA LEU A 178 27.13 13.46 2.76
C LEU A 178 27.79 14.11 3.97
N ALA A 179 27.06 15.02 4.63
CA ALA A 179 27.41 15.55 5.93
C ALA A 179 26.17 15.67 6.84
N LEU A 180 26.42 15.63 8.15
CA LEU A 180 25.42 15.84 9.20
C LEU A 180 25.72 17.11 9.97
N VAL A 181 24.76 18.02 10.02
CA VAL A 181 24.80 19.26 10.81
C VAL A 181 24.08 18.99 12.13
N GLU A 182 24.80 19.09 13.25
CA GLU A 182 24.20 19.06 14.58
C GLU A 182 23.73 20.48 14.94
N LEU A 183 22.46 20.62 15.30
CA LEU A 183 21.87 21.90 15.72
C LEU A 183 22.26 22.25 17.16
N ASP A 184 22.33 23.55 17.47
CA ASP A 184 22.63 24.05 18.82
C ASP A 184 21.68 23.46 19.89
N ARG A 185 20.38 23.38 19.58
CA ARG A 185 19.29 22.81 20.39
C ARG A 185 18.38 21.93 19.52
N GLU A 186 17.41 21.25 20.15
CA GLU A 186 16.37 20.52 19.40
C GLU A 186 15.35 21.47 18.76
N VAL A 187 14.74 21.03 17.66
CA VAL A 187 13.59 21.71 17.03
C VAL A 187 12.32 21.58 17.87
N ILE A 188 11.43 22.56 17.75
CA ILE A 188 10.04 22.43 18.18
C ILE A 188 9.27 21.76 17.05
N LEU A 189 8.71 20.58 17.29
CA LEU A 189 7.92 19.86 16.27
C LEU A 189 6.62 20.60 15.98
N THR A 190 6.34 20.86 14.71
CA THR A 190 5.12 21.50 14.19
C THR A 190 4.76 20.90 12.83
N PRO A 191 3.55 21.12 12.29
CA PRO A 191 3.21 20.69 10.93
C PRO A 191 4.09 21.27 9.81
N GLY A 192 4.89 22.30 10.07
CA GLY A 192 5.90 22.82 9.14
C GLY A 192 7.36 22.58 9.57
N VAL A 193 7.60 21.93 10.71
CA VAL A 193 8.93 21.57 11.20
C VAL A 193 8.87 20.18 11.81
N CYS A 194 9.17 19.17 11.00
CA CYS A 194 9.10 17.76 11.36
C CYS A 194 10.17 16.97 10.59
N PRO A 195 10.94 16.06 11.22
CA PRO A 195 11.92 15.25 10.49
C PRO A 195 11.29 14.35 9.44
N ALA A 196 11.99 14.15 8.31
CA ALA A 196 11.64 13.13 7.33
C ALA A 196 12.32 11.80 7.67
N CYS A 197 11.69 10.72 7.20
CA CYS A 197 12.24 9.37 7.35
C CYS A 197 13.28 9.07 6.27
N ILE A 198 14.09 8.03 6.50
CA ILE A 198 15.14 7.62 5.57
C ILE A 198 14.66 6.45 4.72
N TRP A 199 14.89 6.53 3.41
CA TRP A 199 14.64 5.43 2.49
C TRP A 199 15.61 4.26 2.76
N PRO A 200 15.12 3.03 3.03
CA PRO A 200 15.93 1.99 3.64
C PRO A 200 16.81 1.17 2.67
N THR A 201 16.58 1.23 1.35
CA THR A 201 17.26 0.37 0.37
C THR A 201 17.89 1.17 -0.78
N THR A 202 18.81 0.55 -1.53
CA THR A 202 19.40 1.16 -2.75
C THR A 202 18.50 1.04 -3.98
N HIS A 203 17.42 0.26 -3.90
CA HIS A 203 16.43 0.14 -4.97
C HIS A 203 15.35 1.22 -4.81
N TYR A 204 14.86 1.74 -5.94
CA TYR A 204 13.72 2.64 -5.97
C TYR A 204 12.72 2.12 -7.03
N PRO A 205 11.57 1.55 -6.62
CA PRO A 205 10.65 0.87 -7.54
C PRO A 205 9.68 1.82 -8.26
N TYR A 206 9.59 3.08 -7.84
CA TYR A 206 8.58 4.02 -8.34
C TYR A 206 9.08 4.88 -9.52
N GLU A 207 8.14 5.29 -10.37
CA GLU A 207 8.43 6.09 -11.58
C GLU A 207 8.89 7.53 -11.27
N TRP A 208 8.46 8.08 -10.13
CA TRP A 208 8.62 9.49 -9.78
C TRP A 208 9.28 9.69 -8.41
N LEU A 209 10.15 10.69 -8.34
CA LEU A 209 10.76 11.29 -7.17
C LEU A 209 10.44 12.78 -7.16
N GLU A 210 10.68 13.45 -6.04
CA GLU A 210 10.57 14.90 -5.91
C GLU A 210 11.87 15.50 -5.38
N VAL A 211 12.11 16.76 -5.71
CA VAL A 211 13.12 17.63 -5.10
C VAL A 211 12.44 18.93 -4.67
N ALA A 212 12.93 19.53 -3.59
CA ALA A 212 12.48 20.83 -3.11
C ALA A 212 13.68 21.68 -2.64
N GLY A 213 13.61 22.99 -2.87
CA GLY A 213 14.68 23.90 -2.46
C GLY A 213 14.54 25.35 -2.94
N PHE A 214 15.52 26.15 -2.52
CA PHE A 214 15.66 27.58 -2.78
C PHE A 214 16.75 27.86 -3.84
N GLY A 215 16.99 26.89 -4.73
CA GLY A 215 17.99 26.97 -5.77
C GLY A 215 17.68 28.00 -6.87
N ALA A 216 18.70 28.41 -7.61
CA ALA A 216 18.51 29.29 -8.75
C ALA A 216 17.67 28.57 -9.82
N THR A 217 16.75 29.29 -10.46
CA THR A 217 15.99 28.78 -11.61
C THR A 217 16.79 28.75 -12.92
N GLU A 218 17.98 29.36 -12.94
CA GLU A 218 18.81 29.55 -14.13
C GLU A 218 20.31 29.28 -13.86
N PHE A 219 21.06 28.92 -14.91
CA PHE A 219 22.48 28.59 -14.78
C PHE A 219 23.32 29.84 -14.43
N GLY A 220 23.85 29.87 -13.21
CA GLY A 220 24.63 31.01 -12.70
C GLY A 220 23.79 32.06 -11.98
N GLY A 221 22.49 31.84 -11.80
CA GLY A 221 21.66 32.64 -10.89
C GLY A 221 22.06 32.45 -9.42
N GLY A 222 21.59 33.35 -8.56
CA GLY A 222 21.65 33.19 -7.11
C GLY A 222 20.43 32.40 -6.58
N SER A 223 20.47 32.04 -5.30
CA SER A 223 19.29 31.50 -4.62
C SER A 223 18.12 32.48 -4.68
N ILE A 224 16.93 31.94 -4.92
CA ILE A 224 15.66 32.67 -4.90
C ILE A 224 15.09 32.68 -3.48
N PRO A 225 14.18 33.62 -3.14
CA PRO A 225 13.55 33.62 -1.83
C PRO A 225 12.52 32.51 -1.67
N ASP A 226 11.76 32.18 -2.72
CA ASP A 226 10.64 31.23 -2.67
C ASP A 226 11.08 29.75 -2.71
N LEU A 227 10.41 28.89 -1.92
CA LEU A 227 10.60 27.44 -1.96
C LEU A 227 9.93 26.83 -3.20
N LEU A 228 10.72 26.24 -4.10
CA LEU A 228 10.22 25.54 -5.28
C LEU A 228 10.30 24.01 -5.11
N LYS A 229 9.53 23.30 -5.94
CA LYS A 229 9.56 21.83 -6.08
C LYS A 229 9.54 21.38 -7.54
N ALA A 230 10.13 20.23 -7.83
CA ALA A 230 10.07 19.59 -9.14
C ALA A 230 9.94 18.07 -9.02
N LYS A 231 9.23 17.43 -9.97
CA LYS A 231 9.16 15.96 -10.10
C LYS A 231 10.24 15.45 -11.06
N LEU A 232 10.96 14.41 -10.65
CA LEU A 232 12.03 13.78 -11.42
C LEU A 232 11.73 12.30 -11.64
N ALA A 233 12.09 11.76 -12.79
CA ALA A 233 12.18 10.32 -13.02
C ALA A 233 13.62 9.84 -12.76
N PRO A 234 13.83 8.64 -12.17
CA PRO A 234 15.13 7.98 -12.17
C PRO A 234 15.68 7.78 -13.59
N VAL A 235 16.99 7.99 -13.77
CA VAL A 235 17.67 7.75 -15.06
C VAL A 235 18.45 6.45 -14.99
N ASP A 236 18.25 5.60 -16.01
CA ASP A 236 18.97 4.34 -16.20
C ASP A 236 20.49 4.44 -15.88
N PRO A 237 21.07 3.53 -15.08
CA PRO A 237 22.49 3.58 -14.71
C PRO A 237 23.48 3.59 -15.87
N VAL A 238 23.17 2.94 -17.00
CA VAL A 238 24.07 2.92 -18.17
C VAL A 238 24.06 4.30 -18.84
N ARG A 239 22.88 4.88 -19.10
CA ARG A 239 22.72 6.25 -19.59
C ARG A 239 23.37 7.28 -18.65
N CYS A 240 23.19 7.10 -17.33
CA CYS A 240 23.80 7.92 -16.28
C CYS A 240 25.34 7.88 -16.35
N GLY A 241 25.92 6.68 -16.32
CA GLY A 241 27.38 6.47 -16.42
C GLY A 241 27.97 6.97 -17.73
N THR A 242 27.33 6.69 -18.87
CA THR A 242 27.76 7.20 -20.19
C THR A 242 27.78 8.74 -20.22
N ALA A 243 26.75 9.40 -19.68
CA ALA A 243 26.70 10.85 -19.66
C ALA A 243 27.79 11.48 -18.77
N TYR A 244 28.21 10.81 -17.69
CA TYR A 244 29.18 11.33 -16.73
C TYR A 244 30.62 10.79 -16.87
N HIS A 245 30.87 9.87 -17.81
CA HIS A 245 32.17 9.22 -18.07
C HIS A 245 33.41 10.14 -18.09
N ALA A 246 33.29 11.37 -18.61
CA ALA A 246 34.37 12.35 -18.71
C ALA A 246 34.28 13.50 -17.68
N PHE A 247 33.52 13.34 -16.58
CA PHE A 247 33.29 14.41 -15.61
C PHE A 247 34.42 14.50 -14.56
N LYS A 248 34.91 15.72 -14.32
CA LYS A 248 36.03 15.97 -13.41
C LYS A 248 35.66 15.64 -11.96
N GLY A 249 36.40 14.71 -11.37
CA GLY A 249 36.19 14.24 -9.98
C GLY A 249 35.53 12.87 -9.86
N LEU A 250 35.23 12.19 -10.98
CA LEU A 250 34.73 10.81 -11.02
C LEU A 250 35.77 9.81 -11.59
N PRO A 251 36.88 9.51 -10.89
CA PRO A 251 37.89 8.55 -11.37
C PRO A 251 37.38 7.10 -11.49
N GLU A 252 36.32 6.74 -10.80
CA GLU A 252 35.65 5.42 -10.85
C GLU A 252 34.36 5.46 -11.71
N GLY A 253 34.07 6.58 -12.40
CA GLY A 253 32.77 6.83 -13.04
C GLY A 253 31.66 7.14 -12.03
N ILE A 254 30.39 6.91 -12.41
CA ILE A 254 29.27 6.93 -11.46
C ILE A 254 29.24 5.59 -10.72
N ARG A 255 29.12 5.63 -9.39
CA ARG A 255 29.09 4.44 -8.54
C ARG A 255 27.67 4.05 -8.09
N GLY A 256 27.51 2.82 -7.62
CA GLY A 256 26.22 2.29 -7.15
C GLY A 256 25.66 2.91 -5.86
N ASP A 257 26.43 3.75 -5.17
CA ASP A 257 25.98 4.64 -4.09
C ASP A 257 25.43 5.99 -4.60
N GLN A 258 25.21 6.12 -5.90
CA GLN A 258 24.77 7.34 -6.57
C GLN A 258 23.66 7.06 -7.57
N MET A 259 22.76 8.02 -7.77
CA MET A 259 21.64 7.91 -8.72
C MET A 259 21.53 9.19 -9.55
N CYS A 260 21.26 9.02 -10.86
CA CYS A 260 20.86 10.13 -11.72
C CYS A 260 19.33 10.28 -11.69
N ALA A 261 18.83 11.52 -11.68
CA ALA A 261 17.39 11.80 -11.83
C ALA A 261 17.15 13.04 -12.71
N ALA A 262 16.09 13.01 -13.52
CA ALA A 262 15.78 14.01 -14.55
C ALA A 262 14.30 14.41 -14.49
N SER A 263 13.98 15.70 -14.62
CA SER A 263 12.59 16.10 -14.92
C SER A 263 12.28 15.83 -16.40
N PRO A 264 11.06 15.39 -16.76
CA PRO A 264 10.66 15.26 -18.16
C PRO A 264 10.32 16.60 -18.83
N HIS A 265 10.12 17.67 -18.04
CA HIS A 265 9.52 18.93 -18.50
C HIS A 265 10.25 20.20 -18.01
N SER A 266 11.28 20.08 -17.16
CA SER A 266 11.98 21.19 -16.54
C SER A 266 13.45 20.86 -16.26
N ASP A 267 14.20 21.83 -15.73
CA ASP A 267 15.62 21.68 -15.43
C ASP A 267 15.87 21.53 -13.92
N THR A 268 16.90 20.76 -13.54
CA THR A 268 17.46 20.74 -12.18
C THR A 268 18.68 21.66 -12.13
N CYS A 269 18.62 22.75 -11.36
CA CYS A 269 19.61 23.83 -11.42
C CYS A 269 20.55 23.90 -10.21
N GLN A 270 21.42 24.93 -10.17
CA GLN A 270 22.37 25.14 -9.08
C GLN A 270 21.71 25.86 -7.90
N GLY A 271 21.89 25.33 -6.69
CA GLY A 271 21.48 25.98 -5.44
C GLY A 271 20.69 25.07 -4.49
N ASP A 272 20.04 24.03 -5.04
CA ASP A 272 19.45 22.93 -4.25
C ASP A 272 20.51 21.94 -3.71
N SER A 273 21.80 22.28 -3.82
CA SER A 273 22.94 21.54 -3.29
C SER A 273 22.73 21.16 -1.83
N GLY A 274 22.85 19.88 -1.49
CA GLY A 274 22.58 19.37 -0.14
C GLY A 274 21.11 19.19 0.21
N GLY A 275 20.17 19.68 -0.61
CA GLY A 275 18.73 19.46 -0.44
C GLY A 275 18.29 18.01 -0.70
N PRO A 276 17.04 17.67 -0.33
CA PRO A 276 16.49 16.33 -0.52
C PRO A 276 16.23 15.96 -1.98
N LEU A 277 16.57 14.72 -2.32
CA LEU A 277 15.82 13.91 -3.28
C LEU A 277 14.93 12.95 -2.48
N GLN A 278 13.62 13.01 -2.68
CA GLN A 278 12.64 12.41 -1.78
C GLN A 278 11.46 11.77 -2.50
N THR A 279 10.63 11.06 -1.75
CA THR A 279 9.25 10.75 -2.12
C THR A 279 8.33 10.88 -0.90
N SER A 280 7.03 10.84 -1.14
CA SER A 280 5.98 10.93 -0.14
C SER A 280 5.26 9.59 -0.03
N LEU A 281 5.44 8.89 1.09
CA LEU A 281 4.90 7.56 1.31
C LEU A 281 3.63 7.60 2.14
N TYR A 282 2.68 6.75 1.76
CA TYR A 282 1.40 6.56 2.42
C TYR A 282 1.56 5.69 3.67
N THR A 283 1.06 6.23 4.77
CA THR A 283 0.57 5.45 5.91
C THR A 283 -0.96 5.36 5.80
N TYR A 284 -1.61 4.65 6.72
CA TYR A 284 -3.06 4.48 6.68
C TYR A 284 -3.86 5.78 6.92
N GLN A 285 -3.25 6.78 7.59
CA GLN A 285 -3.92 8.02 8.02
C GLN A 285 -3.09 9.30 7.79
N HIS A 286 -1.86 9.20 7.27
CA HIS A 286 -0.92 10.31 7.05
C HIS A 286 0.00 10.05 5.86
N ILE A 287 0.46 11.11 5.18
CA ILE A 287 1.61 11.04 4.25
C ILE A 287 2.91 11.34 5.02
N ALA A 288 3.90 10.45 4.94
CA ALA A 288 5.22 10.64 5.52
C ALA A 288 6.27 10.93 4.42
N PRO A 289 7.08 12.01 4.54
CA PRO A 289 8.19 12.28 3.62
C PRO A 289 9.38 11.34 3.88
N PHE A 290 9.94 10.79 2.81
CA PHE A 290 11.10 9.88 2.82
C PHE A 290 12.23 10.41 1.95
N VAL A 291 13.39 10.69 2.56
CA VAL A 291 14.58 11.12 1.83
C VAL A 291 15.31 9.91 1.24
N VAL A 292 15.49 9.90 -0.07
CA VAL A 292 16.12 8.83 -0.87
C VAL A 292 17.59 9.14 -1.14
N GLY A 293 17.88 10.41 -1.42
CA GLY A 293 19.22 10.89 -1.75
C GLY A 293 19.44 12.36 -1.40
N VAL A 294 20.68 12.82 -1.57
CA VAL A 294 21.09 14.21 -1.36
C VAL A 294 21.65 14.80 -2.65
N THR A 295 21.20 16.00 -3.02
CA THR A 295 21.65 16.72 -4.22
C THR A 295 23.15 17.02 -4.18
N SER A 296 23.93 16.37 -5.05
CA SER A 296 25.41 16.40 -4.98
C SER A 296 26.06 17.19 -6.12
N PHE A 297 25.78 16.88 -7.40
CA PHE A 297 26.32 17.63 -8.53
C PHE A 297 25.50 17.47 -9.82
N GLY A 298 25.72 18.35 -10.79
CA GLY A 298 25.15 18.27 -12.13
C GLY A 298 26.10 18.89 -13.17
N LYS A 299 25.77 18.75 -14.46
CA LYS A 299 26.56 19.35 -15.56
C LYS A 299 26.22 20.82 -15.83
N THR A 300 24.96 21.11 -16.11
CA THR A 300 24.39 22.44 -16.39
C THR A 300 22.88 22.40 -16.10
N CYS A 301 22.22 23.57 -16.00
CA CYS A 301 20.80 23.63 -16.33
C CYS A 301 20.62 23.41 -17.84
N GLY A 302 19.39 23.16 -18.30
CA GLY A 302 19.04 23.03 -19.72
C GLY A 302 18.40 21.70 -20.06
N HIS A 303 17.41 21.75 -20.95
CA HIS A 303 16.54 20.63 -21.32
C HIS A 303 17.32 19.34 -21.67
N GLY A 304 17.06 18.27 -20.91
CA GLY A 304 17.73 16.98 -21.05
C GLY A 304 18.99 16.79 -20.18
N SER A 305 19.35 17.80 -19.38
CA SER A 305 20.27 17.65 -18.24
C SER A 305 19.66 16.76 -17.15
N PHE A 306 20.51 16.22 -16.28
CA PHE A 306 20.07 15.48 -15.10
C PHE A 306 21.12 15.54 -13.98
N GLY A 307 20.62 15.72 -12.75
CA GLY A 307 21.43 15.78 -11.53
C GLY A 307 21.90 14.39 -11.10
N VAL A 308 23.00 14.37 -10.35
CA VAL A 308 23.52 13.21 -9.63
C VAL A 308 23.35 13.44 -8.13
N TYR A 309 22.75 12.44 -7.49
CA TYR A 309 22.37 12.44 -6.09
C TYR A 309 23.11 11.32 -5.37
N GLN A 310 23.66 11.60 -4.20
CA GLN A 310 24.27 10.56 -3.36
C GLN A 310 23.14 9.85 -2.61
N LEU A 311 23.01 8.53 -2.79
CA LEU A 311 21.98 7.73 -2.14
C LEU A 311 22.24 7.63 -0.64
N ILE A 312 21.18 7.56 0.18
CA ILE A 312 21.34 7.52 1.64
C ILE A 312 21.51 6.09 2.16
N ALA A 313 20.80 5.11 1.59
CA ALA A 313 20.76 3.73 2.06
C ALA A 313 22.15 3.08 2.29
N PRO A 314 23.18 3.23 1.42
CA PRO A 314 24.52 2.68 1.66
C PRO A 314 25.22 3.22 2.91
N HIS A 315 24.78 4.38 3.42
CA HIS A 315 25.44 5.13 4.49
C HIS A 315 24.64 5.15 5.81
N ILE A 316 23.47 4.50 5.89
CA ILE A 316 22.62 4.49 7.10
C ILE A 316 23.42 4.13 8.36
N ASN A 317 24.23 3.06 8.33
CA ASN A 317 25.06 2.64 9.46
C ASN A 317 26.02 3.76 9.95
N TRP A 318 26.55 4.59 9.04
CA TRP A 318 27.35 5.75 9.42
C TRP A 318 26.47 6.85 10.03
N ILE A 319 25.32 7.16 9.43
CA ILE A 319 24.40 8.19 9.94
C ILE A 319 23.95 7.84 11.36
N GLU A 320 23.45 6.62 11.58
CA GLU A 320 23.04 6.11 12.89
C GLU A 320 24.16 6.23 13.94
N SER A 321 25.41 5.95 13.57
CA SER A 321 26.57 6.09 14.48
C SER A 321 26.83 7.53 14.94
N ILE A 322 26.45 8.53 14.13
CA ILE A 322 26.64 9.96 14.42
C ILE A 322 25.42 10.55 15.17
N VAL A 323 24.20 10.21 14.76
CA VAL A 323 22.96 10.70 15.38
C VAL A 323 22.58 9.95 16.67
N ARG A 324 23.11 8.73 16.84
CA ARG A 324 22.87 7.82 17.99
C ARG A 324 21.42 7.39 18.17
N GLU A 325 20.74 7.23 17.05
CA GLU A 325 19.34 6.79 16.92
C GLU A 325 19.26 5.79 15.77
N ARG A 326 18.32 4.84 15.82
CA ARG A 326 18.00 3.98 14.67
C ARG A 326 17.09 4.73 13.71
N LEU A 327 17.30 4.54 12.41
CA LEU A 327 16.58 5.23 11.34
C LEU A 327 15.67 4.25 10.57
N ASN A 328 14.95 3.40 11.32
CA ASN A 328 13.97 2.48 10.78
C ASN A 328 12.73 3.25 10.25
N ALA A 329 12.23 2.85 9.09
CA ALA A 329 11.11 3.49 8.41
C ALA A 329 9.82 3.54 9.25
N VAL A 330 9.44 2.42 9.88
CA VAL A 330 8.21 2.30 10.68
C VAL A 330 8.36 3.00 12.03
N GLU A 331 9.50 2.85 12.70
CA GLU A 331 9.77 3.56 13.96
C GLU A 331 9.74 5.09 13.77
N CYS A 332 10.36 5.58 12.69
CA CYS A 332 10.33 7.00 12.33
C CYS A 332 8.90 7.50 12.08
N VAL A 333 8.11 6.76 11.30
CA VAL A 333 6.71 7.12 11.01
C VAL A 333 5.87 7.16 12.28
N ASN A 334 5.93 6.13 13.13
CA ASN A 334 5.13 6.09 14.35
C ASN A 334 5.56 7.15 15.38
N LYS A 335 6.83 7.57 15.36
CA LYS A 335 7.39 8.65 16.19
C LYS A 335 6.92 10.05 15.78
N TYR A 336 6.65 10.30 14.49
CA TYR A 336 6.36 11.63 13.97
C TYR A 336 4.93 11.82 13.42
N LYS A 337 4.12 10.77 13.29
CA LYS A 337 2.76 10.76 12.71
C LYS A 337 1.89 11.99 13.00
N ASN A 338 1.81 12.44 14.26
CA ASN A 338 0.99 13.58 14.69
C ASN A 338 1.40 14.95 14.09
N TYR A 339 2.50 15.02 13.35
CA TYR A 339 3.04 16.22 12.70
C TYR A 339 3.15 16.10 11.18
N TYR A 340 2.78 14.94 10.63
CA TYR A 340 2.70 14.70 9.18
C TYR A 340 1.33 15.12 8.63
N GLU A 341 1.23 15.29 7.31
CA GLU A 341 -0.02 15.69 6.67
C GLU A 341 -1.08 14.57 6.85
N PRO A 342 -2.23 14.85 7.48
CA PRO A 342 -3.27 13.85 7.68
C PRO A 342 -3.95 13.54 6.36
N MET A 343 -3.75 12.33 5.86
CA MET A 343 -4.41 11.80 4.68
C MET A 343 -4.79 10.35 4.96
N GLN A 344 -6.08 10.14 5.21
CA GLN A 344 -6.68 8.84 5.09
C GLN A 344 -6.54 8.36 3.64
N MET A 345 -6.05 7.15 3.43
CA MET A 345 -6.09 6.53 2.10
C MET A 345 -7.55 6.47 1.62
N GLU A 346 -7.81 6.62 0.32
CA GLU A 346 -9.13 6.32 -0.25
C GLU A 346 -9.31 4.79 -0.32
N GLY A 347 -9.45 4.16 0.85
CA GLY A 347 -10.18 2.92 1.03
C GLY A 347 -11.66 3.26 1.14
N GLU A 348 -12.54 2.47 0.52
CA GLU A 348 -13.96 2.83 0.43
C GLU A 348 -14.73 2.64 1.77
N THR A 349 -14.06 2.03 2.76
CA THR A 349 -14.47 1.83 4.15
C THR A 349 -13.26 1.93 5.10
N GLU A 350 -13.38 2.64 6.23
CA GLU A 350 -12.51 2.45 7.40
C GLU A 350 -13.21 1.45 8.32
N ALA A 351 -12.98 0.16 8.07
CA ALA A 351 -13.65 -0.95 8.75
C ALA A 351 -12.81 -1.43 9.95
N VAL A 352 -13.29 -1.16 11.17
CA VAL A 352 -12.59 -1.56 12.42
C VAL A 352 -12.59 -3.09 12.60
N ASP A 353 -13.61 -3.76 12.07
CA ASP A 353 -13.64 -5.20 11.79
C ASP A 353 -14.05 -5.36 10.31
N PRO A 354 -13.40 -6.20 9.48
CA PRO A 354 -13.74 -6.35 8.07
C PRO A 354 -15.17 -6.89 7.91
N TYR A 355 -16.08 -6.02 7.50
CA TYR A 355 -17.46 -6.37 7.21
C TYR A 355 -17.52 -7.51 6.17
N PHE A 356 -18.40 -8.47 6.43
CA PHE A 356 -18.71 -9.63 5.58
C PHE A 356 -17.60 -10.67 5.36
N SER A 357 -18.02 -11.94 5.41
CA SER A 357 -17.30 -13.17 5.08
C SER A 357 -16.00 -13.52 5.83
N ARG A 358 -15.18 -12.57 6.27
CA ARG A 358 -13.83 -12.80 6.79
C ARG A 358 -13.84 -13.49 8.17
N VAL A 359 -13.02 -14.53 8.33
CA VAL A 359 -12.83 -15.29 9.60
C VAL A 359 -11.34 -15.45 9.93
N TYR A 360 -11.00 -15.52 11.23
CA TYR A 360 -9.64 -15.82 11.69
C TYR A 360 -9.47 -17.31 11.99
N LEU A 361 -8.29 -17.87 11.72
CA LEU A 361 -7.95 -19.28 12.02
C LEU A 361 -7.11 -19.36 13.30
N HIS A 362 -7.39 -20.34 14.16
CA HIS A 362 -6.70 -20.51 15.45
C HIS A 362 -6.44 -21.99 15.77
N TRP A 363 -5.40 -22.23 16.56
CA TRP A 363 -4.92 -23.53 17.02
C TRP A 363 -5.18 -23.72 18.54
N ASP A 364 -4.81 -24.89 19.06
CA ASP A 364 -4.95 -25.22 20.49
C ASP A 364 -3.86 -24.61 21.37
N ASP A 365 -2.66 -24.32 20.82
CA ASP A 365 -1.63 -23.51 21.47
C ASP A 365 -1.49 -22.15 20.75
N PRO A 366 -2.00 -21.05 21.33
CA PRO A 366 -1.93 -19.72 20.74
C PRO A 366 -0.51 -19.19 20.50
N LYS A 367 0.52 -19.77 21.13
CA LYS A 367 1.93 -19.45 20.82
C LYS A 367 2.37 -19.96 19.45
N THR A 368 1.56 -20.82 18.85
CA THR A 368 1.78 -21.41 17.53
C THR A 368 0.80 -20.87 16.48
N ASP A 369 -0.13 -19.99 16.86
CA ASP A 369 -1.11 -19.39 15.94
C ASP A 369 -0.39 -18.70 14.78
N ASN A 370 -0.46 -19.32 13.60
CA ASN A 370 -0.03 -18.65 12.39
C ASN A 370 -1.00 -17.51 12.08
N LEU A 371 -0.46 -16.39 11.61
CA LEU A 371 -1.16 -15.11 11.42
C LEU A 371 -2.14 -15.14 10.21
N CYS A 372 -3.12 -16.03 10.27
CA CYS A 372 -3.93 -16.52 9.16
C CYS A 372 -5.42 -16.15 9.22
N GLY A 373 -6.01 -15.99 8.04
CA GLY A 373 -7.43 -15.76 7.82
C GLY A 373 -8.06 -16.76 6.85
N GLY A 374 -9.36 -16.61 6.65
CA GLY A 374 -10.17 -17.34 5.68
C GLY A 374 -11.44 -16.57 5.34
N THR A 375 -12.17 -17.00 4.32
CA THR A 375 -13.35 -16.32 3.80
C THR A 375 -14.53 -17.28 3.74
N LEU A 376 -15.65 -16.97 4.41
CA LEU A 376 -16.90 -17.71 4.27
C LEU A 376 -17.41 -17.61 2.84
N ILE A 377 -17.68 -18.77 2.23
CA ILE A 377 -18.28 -18.90 0.89
C ILE A 377 -19.62 -19.66 0.91
N ASP A 378 -19.97 -20.27 2.04
CA ASP A 378 -21.31 -20.76 2.35
C ASP A 378 -21.51 -20.74 3.88
N TYR A 379 -22.74 -21.02 4.36
CA TYR A 379 -23.12 -20.93 5.77
C TYR A 379 -22.16 -21.60 6.78
N ASN A 380 -21.45 -22.66 6.40
CA ASN A 380 -20.47 -23.35 7.24
C ASN A 380 -19.21 -23.76 6.48
N VAL A 381 -18.86 -23.07 5.39
CA VAL A 381 -17.65 -23.37 4.59
C VAL A 381 -16.81 -22.12 4.41
N VAL A 382 -15.52 -22.27 4.75
CA VAL A 382 -14.48 -21.24 4.67
C VAL A 382 -13.43 -21.66 3.65
N ILE A 383 -13.05 -20.77 2.73
CA ILE A 383 -11.86 -20.93 1.88
C ILE A 383 -10.67 -20.19 2.49
N THR A 384 -9.48 -20.77 2.44
CA THR A 384 -8.23 -20.23 2.99
C THR A 384 -7.03 -20.74 2.18
N SER A 385 -5.81 -20.26 2.46
CA SER A 385 -4.60 -20.84 1.86
C SER A 385 -4.30 -22.21 2.50
N ALA A 386 -3.73 -23.14 1.73
CA ALA A 386 -3.38 -24.44 2.26
C ALA A 386 -2.24 -24.36 3.28
N HIS A 387 -1.31 -23.40 3.15
CA HIS A 387 -0.28 -23.14 4.15
C HIS A 387 -0.88 -22.70 5.51
N CYS A 388 -1.99 -21.96 5.51
CA CYS A 388 -2.70 -21.57 6.73
C CYS A 388 -3.43 -22.73 7.43
N THR A 389 -3.44 -23.94 6.85
CA THR A 389 -3.92 -25.15 7.53
C THR A 389 -2.82 -25.89 8.32
N PHE A 390 -1.69 -25.22 8.60
CA PHE A 390 -0.59 -25.73 9.43
C PHE A 390 -0.05 -24.63 10.34
N ASN A 391 0.27 -24.93 11.60
CA ASN A 391 1.15 -24.09 12.44
C ASN A 391 2.64 -24.41 12.20
N SER A 392 3.52 -23.73 12.93
CA SER A 392 4.97 -23.99 13.00
C SER A 392 5.33 -25.46 13.29
N HIS A 393 4.50 -26.17 14.07
CA HIS A 393 4.67 -27.58 14.41
C HIS A 393 3.99 -28.55 13.42
N GLY A 394 3.28 -28.03 12.41
CA GLY A 394 2.55 -28.82 11.41
C GLY A 394 1.18 -29.35 11.84
N GLN A 395 0.63 -28.90 12.96
CA GLN A 395 -0.74 -29.19 13.40
C GLN A 395 -1.75 -28.33 12.62
N SER A 396 -2.97 -28.83 12.43
CA SER A 396 -4.08 -28.08 11.83
C SER A 396 -4.73 -27.10 12.81
N PRO A 397 -5.35 -26.00 12.35
CA PRO A 397 -6.22 -25.18 13.19
C PRO A 397 -7.45 -25.98 13.63
N THR A 398 -7.97 -25.68 14.82
CA THR A 398 -9.10 -26.42 15.45
C THR A 398 -10.38 -25.61 15.50
N LYS A 399 -10.29 -24.28 15.38
CA LYS A 399 -11.41 -23.34 15.49
C LYS A 399 -11.20 -22.11 14.60
N VAL A 400 -12.29 -21.45 14.23
CA VAL A 400 -12.29 -20.11 13.63
C VAL A 400 -12.98 -19.10 14.55
N SER A 401 -12.70 -17.81 14.36
CA SER A 401 -13.46 -16.73 15.00
C SER A 401 -13.93 -15.62 14.06
N ILE A 402 -15.03 -14.98 14.47
CA ILE A 402 -15.64 -13.76 13.91
C ILE A 402 -16.10 -12.93 15.12
N ILE A 403 -15.60 -11.71 15.30
CA ILE A 403 -15.89 -10.79 16.44
C ILE A 403 -15.97 -11.52 17.79
N ASP A 404 -14.88 -12.19 18.18
CA ASP A 404 -14.77 -13.02 19.40
C ASP A 404 -15.87 -14.09 19.62
N ARG A 405 -16.58 -14.49 18.57
CA ARG A 405 -17.43 -15.69 18.55
C ARG A 405 -16.73 -16.80 17.79
N TRP A 406 -16.91 -18.03 18.25
CA TRP A 406 -16.05 -19.17 17.89
C TRP A 406 -16.86 -20.35 17.34
N ALA A 407 -16.30 -21.04 16.34
CA ALA A 407 -16.81 -22.31 15.83
C ALA A 407 -15.66 -23.29 15.59
N GLY A 408 -15.85 -24.57 15.97
CA GLY A 408 -14.88 -25.62 15.70
C GLY A 408 -14.83 -26.00 14.21
N ILE A 409 -13.70 -26.54 13.77
CA ILE A 409 -13.45 -26.98 12.40
C ILE A 409 -13.72 -28.49 12.31
N ALA A 410 -14.86 -28.85 11.70
CA ALA A 410 -15.33 -30.21 11.52
C ALA A 410 -14.63 -30.98 10.39
N GLU A 411 -13.96 -30.29 9.46
CA GLU A 411 -13.23 -30.87 8.34
C GLU A 411 -12.24 -29.88 7.69
N ILE A 412 -11.15 -30.39 7.12
CA ILE A 412 -10.19 -29.62 6.31
C ILE A 412 -9.86 -30.42 5.05
N GLU A 413 -10.27 -29.94 3.88
CA GLU A 413 -9.87 -30.49 2.57
C GLU A 413 -8.85 -29.55 1.91
N ARG A 414 -7.61 -30.00 1.77
CA ARG A 414 -6.54 -29.28 1.07
C ARG A 414 -6.58 -29.64 -0.42
N HIS A 415 -6.24 -28.71 -1.31
CA HIS A 415 -6.21 -28.99 -2.75
C HIS A 415 -5.29 -30.20 -3.05
N PRO A 416 -5.70 -31.19 -3.88
CA PRO A 416 -4.94 -32.43 -4.09
C PRO A 416 -3.49 -32.22 -4.56
N ASP A 417 -3.27 -31.24 -5.44
CA ASP A 417 -1.94 -30.89 -5.97
C ASP A 417 -1.07 -30.05 -5.00
N PHE A 418 -1.56 -29.68 -3.82
CA PHE A 418 -0.82 -28.84 -2.88
C PHE A 418 0.39 -29.58 -2.29
N ARG A 419 1.52 -28.88 -2.17
CA ARG A 419 2.74 -29.40 -1.54
C ARG A 419 3.17 -28.45 -0.43
N LYS A 420 3.34 -28.97 0.79
CA LYS A 420 3.76 -28.16 1.95
C LYS A 420 5.10 -27.46 1.65
N GLY A 421 5.12 -26.14 1.77
CA GLY A 421 6.28 -25.29 1.43
C GLY A 421 6.28 -24.70 0.01
N SER A 422 5.27 -25.02 -0.81
CA SER A 422 5.04 -24.42 -2.13
C SER A 422 3.79 -23.53 -2.09
N PHE A 423 3.83 -22.38 -2.78
CA PHE A 423 2.66 -21.53 -2.99
C PHE A 423 1.79 -21.95 -4.20
N TYR A 424 2.26 -22.88 -5.02
CA TYR A 424 1.45 -23.44 -6.12
C TYR A 424 0.32 -24.31 -5.58
N ASN A 425 -0.92 -24.06 -6.05
CA ASN A 425 -2.16 -24.69 -5.58
C ASN A 425 -2.41 -24.49 -4.07
N ASP A 426 -1.97 -23.36 -3.52
CA ASP A 426 -2.04 -23.03 -2.10
C ASP A 426 -3.45 -22.58 -1.69
N VAL A 427 -4.36 -23.56 -1.58
CA VAL A 427 -5.77 -23.36 -1.23
C VAL A 427 -6.36 -24.57 -0.50
N ALA A 428 -7.19 -24.31 0.51
CA ALA A 428 -7.91 -25.31 1.28
C ALA A 428 -9.31 -24.84 1.66
N LEU A 429 -10.18 -25.80 1.95
CA LEU A 429 -11.56 -25.61 2.37
C LEU A 429 -11.75 -26.17 3.78
N LEU A 430 -12.31 -25.36 4.66
CA LEU A 430 -12.67 -25.74 6.02
C LEU A 430 -14.18 -25.89 6.11
N ARG A 431 -14.67 -26.95 6.76
CA ARG A 431 -16.08 -27.07 7.14
C ARG A 431 -16.21 -26.83 8.63
N LEU A 432 -17.12 -25.96 9.03
CA LEU A 432 -17.37 -25.62 10.43
C LEU A 432 -18.40 -26.58 11.07
N GLU A 433 -18.27 -26.78 12.38
CA GLU A 433 -19.24 -27.56 13.18
C GLU A 433 -20.60 -26.86 13.33
N LYS A 434 -20.61 -25.54 13.15
CA LYS A 434 -21.77 -24.66 13.27
C LYS A 434 -22.02 -23.88 11.97
N TYR A 435 -23.23 -23.39 11.81
CA TYR A 435 -23.65 -22.53 10.72
C TYR A 435 -23.60 -21.07 11.18
N VAL A 436 -23.17 -20.17 10.29
CA VAL A 436 -23.17 -18.74 10.55
C VAL A 436 -24.60 -18.18 10.43
N THR A 437 -24.98 -17.35 11.39
CA THR A 437 -26.24 -16.61 11.35
C THR A 437 -26.08 -15.42 10.41
N ILE A 438 -26.79 -15.44 9.27
CA ILE A 438 -26.73 -14.35 8.28
C ILE A 438 -27.37 -13.08 8.87
N ALA A 439 -26.66 -11.96 8.78
CA ALA A 439 -27.04 -10.68 9.36
C ALA A 439 -26.71 -9.53 8.39
N GLU A 440 -27.15 -8.30 8.68
CA GLU A 440 -26.81 -7.12 7.87
C GLU A 440 -25.30 -6.80 7.86
N TRP A 441 -24.52 -7.45 8.72
CA TRP A 441 -23.06 -7.32 8.85
C TRP A 441 -22.28 -8.65 8.67
N ILE A 442 -22.96 -9.81 8.56
CA ILE A 442 -22.34 -11.10 8.21
C ILE A 442 -23.03 -11.76 7.03
N SER A 443 -22.26 -11.99 5.96
CA SER A 443 -22.71 -12.55 4.70
C SER A 443 -21.53 -13.25 4.02
N PRO A 444 -21.66 -14.49 3.51
CA PRO A 444 -20.61 -15.14 2.73
C PRO A 444 -20.32 -14.45 1.39
N ALA A 445 -19.06 -14.52 0.95
CA ALA A 445 -18.64 -14.05 -0.36
C ALA A 445 -19.05 -15.06 -1.45
N CYS A 446 -19.55 -14.55 -2.57
CA CYS A 446 -19.96 -15.36 -3.71
C CYS A 446 -18.78 -15.77 -4.59
N LEU A 447 -18.85 -16.99 -5.13
CA LEU A 447 -17.90 -17.45 -6.14
C LEU A 447 -18.16 -16.70 -7.47
N PRO A 448 -17.13 -16.46 -8.31
CA PRO A 448 -17.21 -15.57 -9.47
C PRO A 448 -17.89 -16.20 -10.70
N TYR A 449 -19.15 -16.61 -10.56
CA TYR A 449 -19.99 -17.13 -11.64
C TYR A 449 -20.42 -16.02 -12.64
N PRO A 450 -20.70 -16.34 -13.92
CA PRO A 450 -21.27 -15.37 -14.87
C PRO A 450 -22.67 -14.86 -14.47
N SER A 451 -23.38 -15.60 -13.62
CA SER A 451 -24.65 -15.22 -13.01
C SER A 451 -24.48 -14.19 -11.87
N ALA A 452 -23.39 -14.28 -11.10
CA ALA A 452 -22.98 -13.33 -10.07
C ALA A 452 -22.51 -11.99 -10.68
N LEU A 453 -21.71 -12.06 -11.75
CA LEU A 453 -21.04 -10.91 -12.39
C LEU A 453 -21.98 -9.99 -13.23
N ARG A 454 -23.30 -10.01 -12.99
CA ARG A 454 -24.30 -9.24 -13.76
C ARG A 454 -24.44 -7.81 -13.25
N GLY A 455 -23.63 -6.89 -13.79
CA GLY A 455 -23.79 -5.43 -13.61
C GLY A 455 -22.60 -4.73 -12.96
N TYR A 456 -21.68 -5.50 -12.39
CA TYR A 456 -20.45 -5.00 -11.75
C TYR A 456 -19.28 -4.93 -12.75
N GLN A 457 -18.26 -4.12 -12.44
CA GLN A 457 -17.01 -4.17 -13.19
C GLN A 457 -16.30 -5.51 -12.90
N LEU A 458 -15.74 -6.14 -13.94
CA LEU A 458 -15.21 -7.52 -13.89
C LEU A 458 -13.82 -7.63 -13.26
N THR A 459 -13.47 -6.67 -12.41
CA THR A 459 -12.15 -6.46 -11.83
C THR A 459 -12.15 -6.83 -10.35
N PRO A 460 -11.14 -7.58 -9.86
CA PRO A 460 -10.80 -7.56 -8.45
C PRO A 460 -10.37 -6.14 -8.10
N GLU A 461 -11.05 -5.52 -7.15
CA GLU A 461 -10.87 -4.10 -6.81
C GLU A 461 -10.29 -3.89 -5.41
N THR A 462 -10.41 -4.85 -4.48
CA THR A 462 -9.80 -4.73 -3.15
C THR A 462 -9.07 -6.00 -2.72
N PHE A 463 -7.87 -5.82 -2.14
CA PHE A 463 -7.18 -6.88 -1.42
C PHE A 463 -7.02 -6.53 0.05
N SER A 464 -7.10 -7.53 0.92
CA SER A 464 -7.02 -7.31 2.36
C SER A 464 -5.58 -7.39 2.89
N CYS A 465 -5.16 -6.35 3.61
CA CYS A 465 -3.87 -6.26 4.28
C CYS A 465 -4.05 -6.00 5.78
N ARG A 466 -3.09 -6.39 6.60
CA ARG A 466 -3.15 -6.29 8.07
C ARG A 466 -2.08 -5.34 8.59
N THR A 467 -2.47 -4.48 9.54
CA THR A 467 -1.54 -3.58 10.23
C THR A 467 -1.17 -4.13 11.61
N PRO A 468 0.09 -4.02 12.06
CA PRO A 468 0.43 -4.11 13.47
C PRO A 468 -0.08 -2.84 14.18
N LYS A 469 -1.17 -2.95 14.94
CA LYS A 469 -1.75 -1.80 15.68
C LYS A 469 -0.83 -1.41 16.85
N ASP A 470 -0.57 -0.12 17.01
CA ASP A 470 0.17 0.42 18.17
C ASP A 470 -0.57 0.11 19.48
N GLY A 471 -0.13 -0.91 20.22
CA GLY A 471 -0.40 -1.08 21.65
C GLY A 471 -1.78 -1.57 22.10
N PHE A 472 -2.71 -1.86 21.18
CA PHE A 472 -4.05 -2.37 21.51
C PHE A 472 -4.32 -3.74 20.88
N THR A 473 -5.00 -4.62 21.61
CA THR A 473 -5.50 -5.90 21.11
C THR A 473 -6.68 -5.67 20.18
N ASP A 474 -6.41 -5.32 18.92
CA ASP A 474 -7.02 -6.00 17.77
C ASP A 474 -6.33 -5.62 16.46
N LYS A 475 -6.40 -6.53 15.49
CA LYS A 475 -5.69 -6.46 14.20
C LYS A 475 -6.49 -5.66 13.19
N LEU A 476 -6.16 -4.38 12.99
CA LEU A 476 -6.82 -3.58 11.96
C LEU A 476 -6.54 -4.18 10.57
N GLN A 477 -7.61 -4.43 9.83
CA GLN A 477 -7.60 -5.05 8.51
C GLN A 477 -8.14 -4.07 7.48
N ILE A 478 -7.35 -3.78 6.45
CA ILE A 478 -7.57 -2.69 5.52
C ILE A 478 -7.67 -3.25 4.09
N TYR A 479 -8.73 -2.85 3.40
CA TYR A 479 -8.96 -3.18 2.00
C TYR A 479 -8.32 -2.11 1.09
N ILE A 480 -7.26 -2.51 0.39
CA ILE A 480 -6.47 -1.61 -0.46
C ILE A 480 -6.91 -1.79 -1.93
N PRO A 481 -7.19 -0.70 -2.66
CA PRO A 481 -7.51 -0.76 -4.08
C PRO A 481 -6.43 -1.43 -4.95
N SER A 482 -6.77 -2.52 -5.64
CA SER A 482 -5.93 -3.14 -6.67
C SER A 482 -6.11 -2.42 -8.01
N LYS A 483 -5.03 -1.80 -8.50
CA LYS A 483 -5.04 -0.97 -9.72
C LYS A 483 -4.40 -1.64 -10.93
N LYS A 484 -3.46 -2.56 -10.72
CA LYS A 484 -2.67 -3.20 -11.79
C LYS A 484 -2.51 -4.69 -11.50
N ARG A 485 -2.91 -5.54 -12.45
CA ARG A 485 -2.36 -6.91 -12.53
C ARG A 485 -0.96 -6.80 -13.13
N CYS A 486 0.07 -7.28 -12.44
CA CYS A 486 1.44 -7.20 -12.96
C CYS A 486 1.61 -8.16 -14.15
N LYS A 487 2.58 -7.92 -15.02
CA LYS A 487 2.97 -8.91 -16.04
C LYS A 487 4.00 -9.86 -15.44
N ASP A 488 4.00 -11.13 -15.87
CA ASP A 488 4.90 -12.15 -15.33
C ASP A 488 6.40 -11.78 -15.47
N ASN A 489 6.74 -11.00 -16.50
CA ASN A 489 8.09 -10.50 -16.77
C ASN A 489 8.46 -9.19 -16.02
N GLU A 490 7.50 -8.55 -15.33
CA GLU A 490 7.69 -7.31 -14.57
C GLU A 490 7.99 -7.60 -13.08
N ILE A 491 7.80 -8.84 -12.62
CA ILE A 491 8.17 -9.29 -11.27
C ILE A 491 9.69 -9.56 -11.22
N LYS A 492 10.47 -8.47 -11.23
CA LYS A 492 11.89 -8.49 -10.88
C LYS A 492 12.11 -7.79 -9.54
N TYR A 493 13.27 -8.08 -8.94
CA TYR A 493 13.83 -7.40 -7.76
C TYR A 493 13.34 -7.83 -6.38
N GLU A 494 13.19 -9.14 -6.18
CA GLU A 494 13.74 -9.76 -4.98
C GLU A 494 14.30 -11.16 -5.27
N GLU A 495 15.48 -11.48 -4.74
CA GLU A 495 16.09 -12.82 -4.86
C GLU A 495 15.19 -13.86 -4.17
N GLU A 496 14.55 -13.47 -3.06
CA GLU A 496 13.56 -14.26 -2.35
C GLU A 496 12.29 -14.54 -3.17
N TYR A 497 11.73 -13.54 -3.88
CA TYR A 497 10.60 -13.76 -4.80
C TYR A 497 10.95 -14.77 -5.90
N SER A 498 12.14 -14.63 -6.50
CA SER A 498 12.62 -15.53 -7.55
C SER A 498 12.86 -16.97 -7.03
N ALA A 499 13.32 -17.11 -5.78
CA ALA A 499 13.48 -18.40 -5.12
C ALA A 499 12.13 -19.06 -4.78
N ARG A 500 11.14 -18.27 -4.34
CA ARG A 500 9.79 -18.75 -3.97
C ARG A 500 8.92 -19.14 -5.18
N PHE A 501 9.09 -18.47 -6.32
CA PHE A 501 8.31 -18.68 -7.54
C PHE A 501 9.20 -19.10 -8.73
N SER A 502 10.03 -20.12 -8.53
CA SER A 502 11.04 -20.57 -9.50
C SER A 502 10.49 -21.13 -10.84
N GLN A 503 9.18 -21.35 -10.96
CA GLN A 503 8.50 -21.70 -12.22
C GLN A 503 7.70 -20.51 -12.80
N GLY A 504 7.91 -19.31 -12.28
CA GLY A 504 7.04 -18.14 -12.51
C GLY A 504 5.72 -18.26 -11.75
N LEU A 505 4.77 -17.37 -12.06
CA LEU A 505 3.37 -17.57 -11.71
C LEU A 505 2.76 -18.53 -12.74
N ASN A 506 2.01 -19.53 -12.28
CA ASN A 506 1.31 -20.44 -13.17
C ASN A 506 -0.12 -19.93 -13.44
N GLY A 507 -0.82 -20.52 -14.42
CA GLY A 507 -2.18 -20.10 -14.83
C GLY A 507 -3.31 -20.33 -13.80
N ARG A 508 -2.99 -20.56 -12.52
CA ARG A 508 -3.92 -20.55 -11.38
C ARG A 508 -3.56 -19.46 -10.35
N MET A 509 -2.62 -18.56 -10.65
CA MET A 509 -2.12 -17.53 -9.74
C MET A 509 -2.05 -16.17 -10.43
N SER A 510 -2.29 -15.11 -9.65
CA SER A 510 -2.29 -13.73 -10.13
C SER A 510 -1.47 -12.83 -9.21
N CYS A 511 -0.89 -11.79 -9.80
CA CYS A 511 -0.13 -10.74 -9.11
C CYS A 511 -0.85 -9.40 -9.21
N TYR A 512 -0.97 -8.69 -8.08
CA TYR A 512 -1.64 -7.39 -7.99
C TYR A 512 -0.75 -6.35 -7.31
N GLY A 513 -0.81 -5.14 -7.82
CA GLY A 513 -0.23 -3.94 -7.20
C GLY A 513 -1.27 -2.84 -7.01
N THR A 514 -1.00 -1.97 -6.04
CA THR A 514 -1.75 -0.72 -5.82
C THR A 514 -1.00 0.49 -6.41
N ASP A 515 -1.68 1.64 -6.52
CA ASP A 515 -1.05 2.92 -6.90
C ASP A 515 -0.52 3.70 -5.68
N TYR A 516 -0.88 3.30 -4.45
CA TYR A 516 -0.33 3.89 -3.23
C TYR A 516 1.13 3.48 -3.02
N GLN A 517 2.01 4.44 -2.73
CA GLN A 517 3.40 4.18 -2.34
C GLN A 517 3.47 3.98 -0.81
N MET A 518 3.26 2.77 -0.32
CA MET A 518 3.21 2.47 1.11
C MET A 518 4.61 2.53 1.75
N VAL A 519 4.65 2.81 3.05
CA VAL A 519 5.88 2.68 3.84
C VAL A 519 6.30 1.19 3.93
N PRO A 520 7.53 0.81 3.52
CA PRO A 520 7.98 -0.58 3.57
C PRO A 520 7.95 -1.15 5.00
N GLY A 521 7.36 -2.35 5.14
CA GLY A 521 7.21 -3.03 6.43
C GLY A 521 6.10 -2.51 7.35
N LEU A 522 5.28 -1.54 6.91
CA LEU A 522 4.18 -1.00 7.71
C LEU A 522 3.00 -1.98 7.89
N GLY A 523 2.84 -2.96 7.01
CA GLY A 523 1.79 -3.98 7.08
C GLY A 523 2.15 -5.30 6.40
N GLU A 524 1.48 -6.36 6.83
CA GLU A 524 1.60 -7.72 6.26
C GLU A 524 0.34 -8.08 5.45
N ILE A 525 0.52 -8.88 4.39
CA ILE A 525 -0.58 -9.57 3.71
C ILE A 525 -1.47 -10.36 4.69
N ASP A 526 -2.80 -10.25 4.55
CA ASP A 526 -3.74 -11.12 5.27
C ASP A 526 -3.75 -12.53 4.65
N LYS A 527 -2.78 -13.36 5.04
CA LYS A 527 -2.56 -14.73 4.52
C LYS A 527 -3.82 -15.58 4.66
N GLY A 528 -4.29 -16.17 3.55
CA GLY A 528 -5.55 -16.93 3.48
C GLY A 528 -6.84 -16.08 3.44
N GLY A 529 -6.74 -14.76 3.62
CA GLY A 529 -7.83 -13.81 3.40
C GLY A 529 -8.14 -13.59 1.90
N PRO A 530 -9.16 -12.77 1.59
CA PRO A 530 -9.66 -12.64 0.22
C PRO A 530 -9.03 -11.48 -0.58
N LEU A 531 -9.08 -11.68 -1.89
CA LEU A 531 -9.12 -10.63 -2.92
C LEU A 531 -10.58 -10.55 -3.43
N LEU A 532 -11.22 -9.39 -3.28
CA LEU A 532 -12.66 -9.17 -3.46
C LEU A 532 -13.01 -8.24 -4.64
N SER A 533 -14.29 -8.28 -5.02
CA SER A 533 -14.94 -7.18 -5.71
C SER A 533 -15.07 -5.94 -4.83
N ARG A 534 -15.26 -4.78 -5.46
CA ARG A 534 -15.37 -3.47 -4.81
C ARG A 534 -16.43 -3.39 -3.70
N ASP A 535 -17.55 -4.08 -3.92
CA ASP A 535 -18.70 -4.16 -3.01
C ASP A 535 -18.57 -5.27 -1.95
N GLU A 536 -17.40 -5.92 -1.88
CA GLU A 536 -17.05 -7.02 -0.97
C GLU A 536 -17.89 -8.31 -1.15
N THR A 537 -18.72 -8.40 -2.20
CA THR A 537 -19.67 -9.53 -2.37
C THR A 537 -19.12 -10.73 -3.16
N ILE A 538 -18.07 -10.58 -3.98
CA ILE A 538 -17.50 -11.66 -4.82
C ILE A 538 -16.03 -11.88 -4.47
N ILE A 539 -15.61 -13.14 -4.26
CA ILE A 539 -14.20 -13.51 -4.06
C ILE A 539 -13.56 -13.92 -5.39
N PHE A 540 -12.51 -13.21 -5.80
CA PHE A 540 -11.72 -13.52 -7.00
C PHE A 540 -10.49 -14.37 -6.71
N GLY A 541 -9.86 -14.18 -5.54
CA GLY A 541 -8.60 -14.82 -5.18
C GLY A 541 -8.43 -15.04 -3.67
N VAL A 542 -7.51 -15.93 -3.32
CA VAL A 542 -7.06 -16.19 -1.95
C VAL A 542 -5.63 -15.70 -1.78
N ASN A 543 -5.37 -14.87 -0.77
CA ASN A 543 -4.07 -14.29 -0.45
C ASN A 543 -3.02 -15.38 -0.13
N ALA A 544 -2.01 -15.55 -1.00
CA ALA A 544 -0.98 -16.57 -0.85
C ALA A 544 0.35 -15.99 -0.32
N TYR A 545 0.87 -14.93 -0.94
CA TYR A 545 2.17 -14.35 -0.55
C TYR A 545 2.33 -12.88 -0.95
N ALA A 546 2.95 -12.10 -0.06
CA ALA A 546 3.57 -10.81 -0.37
C ALA A 546 4.63 -10.50 0.71
N SER A 547 5.65 -9.69 0.41
CA SER A 547 6.55 -9.13 1.43
C SER A 547 6.12 -7.75 1.95
N ASP A 548 5.18 -7.08 1.27
CA ASP A 548 4.50 -5.86 1.75
C ASP A 548 3.03 -5.81 1.29
N CYS A 549 2.34 -4.68 1.49
CA CYS A 549 0.95 -4.49 1.08
C CYS A 549 0.79 -4.10 -0.41
N GLY A 550 1.45 -4.82 -1.32
CA GLY A 550 1.21 -4.69 -2.76
C GLY A 550 1.76 -3.41 -3.39
N SER A 551 2.78 -2.79 -2.78
CA SER A 551 3.26 -1.45 -3.14
C SER A 551 4.72 -1.45 -3.56
N PHE A 552 5.60 -1.98 -2.72
CA PHE A 552 7.00 -2.24 -3.07
C PHE A 552 7.13 -3.56 -3.83
N ASN A 553 6.36 -4.58 -3.43
CA ASN A 553 6.36 -5.91 -4.02
C ASN A 553 4.93 -6.36 -4.35
N PRO A 554 4.70 -7.15 -5.42
CA PRO A 554 3.35 -7.51 -5.84
C PRO A 554 2.71 -8.56 -4.91
N LEU A 555 1.44 -8.33 -4.56
CA LEU A 555 0.60 -9.31 -3.88
C LEU A 555 0.33 -10.49 -4.81
N ILE A 556 0.62 -11.71 -4.36
CA ILE A 556 0.34 -12.95 -5.07
C ILE A 556 -0.88 -13.66 -4.46
N THR A 557 -1.86 -13.99 -5.30
CA THR A 557 -3.08 -14.71 -4.94
C THR A 557 -3.26 -16.00 -5.74
N THR A 558 -3.90 -17.01 -5.14
CA THR A 558 -4.43 -18.18 -5.86
C THR A 558 -5.82 -17.83 -6.41
N ASP A 559 -6.04 -18.01 -7.71
CA ASP A 559 -7.30 -17.64 -8.38
C ASP A 559 -8.45 -18.59 -8.00
N VAL A 560 -9.64 -18.06 -7.64
CA VAL A 560 -10.80 -18.86 -7.21
C VAL A 560 -11.60 -19.43 -8.38
N ALA A 561 -11.71 -18.69 -9.50
CA ALA A 561 -12.55 -19.11 -10.62
C ALA A 561 -12.23 -20.51 -11.21
N PRO A 562 -10.95 -20.95 -11.35
CA PRO A 562 -10.62 -22.30 -11.80
C PRO A 562 -10.98 -23.42 -10.79
N LEU A 563 -11.24 -23.06 -9.53
CA LEU A 563 -11.46 -24.01 -8.43
C LEU A 563 -12.94 -24.32 -8.17
N ILE A 564 -13.86 -23.57 -8.78
CA ILE A 564 -15.31 -23.66 -8.51
C ILE A 564 -15.85 -25.11 -8.50
N PRO A 565 -15.53 -26.00 -9.47
CA PRO A 565 -16.08 -27.37 -9.46
C PRO A 565 -15.60 -28.24 -8.28
N TRP A 566 -14.39 -27.97 -7.75
CA TRP A 566 -13.88 -28.63 -6.54
C TRP A 566 -14.56 -28.05 -5.29
N ILE A 567 -14.75 -26.73 -5.26
CA ILE A 567 -15.44 -26.03 -4.17
C ILE A 567 -16.90 -26.48 -4.07
N GLU A 568 -17.65 -26.51 -5.18
CA GLU A 568 -19.03 -27.03 -5.24
C GLU A 568 -19.12 -28.46 -4.70
N LYS A 569 -18.24 -29.35 -5.16
CA LYS A 569 -18.16 -30.75 -4.71
C LYS A 569 -17.93 -30.86 -3.20
N PHE A 570 -17.15 -29.97 -2.58
CA PHE A 570 -16.94 -29.95 -1.13
C PHE A 570 -18.14 -29.36 -0.37
N VAL A 571 -18.67 -28.22 -0.83
CA VAL A 571 -19.76 -27.48 -0.16
C VAL A 571 -21.07 -28.26 -0.19
N LEU A 572 -21.45 -28.79 -1.35
CA LEU A 572 -22.71 -29.51 -1.57
C LEU A 572 -22.65 -30.99 -1.08
N ARG A 573 -21.52 -31.42 -0.53
CA ARG A 573 -21.32 -32.79 -0.01
C ARG A 573 -22.18 -33.02 1.23
N GLN A 574 -23.37 -33.59 1.03
CA GLN A 574 -24.28 -33.95 2.11
C GLN A 574 -23.58 -34.89 3.11
N ARG A 575 -23.56 -34.53 4.41
CA ARG A 575 -23.01 -35.38 5.48
C ARG A 575 -24.11 -36.28 6.04
N GLY A 576 -24.02 -37.57 5.72
CA GLY A 576 -24.81 -38.64 6.36
C GLY A 576 -23.89 -39.82 6.73
N PRO A 577 -23.73 -40.17 8.03
CA PRO A 577 -22.94 -41.34 8.45
C PRO A 577 -23.62 -42.70 8.23
N ALA A 578 -24.86 -42.71 7.72
CA ALA A 578 -25.63 -43.90 7.40
C ALA A 578 -26.16 -43.82 5.96
N GLU A 579 -26.34 -44.98 5.33
CA GLU A 579 -26.88 -45.16 3.97
C GLU A 579 -26.08 -44.50 2.83
N GLN A 580 -24.91 -45.08 2.51
CA GLN A 580 -24.37 -44.99 1.15
C GLN A 580 -24.91 -46.15 0.29
N PRO A 581 -25.51 -45.88 -0.89
CA PRO A 581 -25.57 -46.86 -1.97
C PRO A 581 -24.17 -47.09 -2.53
N ILE A 582 -23.77 -48.35 -2.71
CA ILE A 582 -22.48 -48.68 -3.33
C ILE A 582 -22.55 -48.37 -4.83
N VAL A 583 -22.00 -47.23 -5.24
CA VAL A 583 -21.80 -46.90 -6.66
C VAL A 583 -20.43 -47.39 -7.10
N THR A 584 -20.36 -48.62 -7.61
CA THR A 584 -19.18 -49.13 -8.32
C THR A 584 -19.04 -48.43 -9.68
N GLY A 585 -18.39 -47.26 -9.69
CA GLY A 585 -17.98 -46.55 -10.90
C GLY A 585 -16.49 -46.21 -10.83
N THR A 586 -15.72 -46.61 -11.84
CA THR A 586 -14.30 -46.27 -11.96
C THR A 586 -14.11 -44.77 -12.14
N LEU A 587 -13.26 -44.14 -11.31
CA LEU A 587 -12.91 -42.74 -11.46
C LEU A 587 -12.09 -42.53 -12.76
N GLU A 588 -12.70 -41.90 -13.76
CA GLU A 588 -11.94 -41.16 -14.77
C GLU A 588 -11.85 -39.68 -14.33
N TYR A 589 -10.62 -39.27 -14.00
CA TYR A 589 -10.31 -37.93 -13.50
C TYR A 589 -10.16 -36.97 -14.69
N TYR A 590 -11.28 -36.39 -15.15
CA TYR A 590 -11.30 -35.40 -16.24
C TYR A 590 -10.81 -34.02 -15.80
N ASP A 591 -9.50 -33.94 -15.54
CA ASP A 591 -8.76 -32.70 -15.37
C ASP A 591 -8.51 -32.02 -16.72
N ARG A 592 -9.03 -30.80 -16.87
CA ARG A 592 -8.54 -29.72 -17.75
C ARG A 592 -9.39 -28.47 -17.54
N ALA A 593 -8.80 -27.44 -16.92
CA ALA A 593 -9.21 -26.07 -17.21
C ALA A 593 -8.91 -25.77 -18.69
N LEU A 594 -9.83 -25.13 -19.41
CA LEU A 594 -9.78 -25.06 -20.87
C LEU A 594 -9.31 -23.65 -21.32
N TYR A 595 -8.08 -23.57 -21.79
CA TYR A 595 -7.52 -22.32 -22.33
C TYR A 595 -8.03 -22.04 -23.76
N VAL A 596 -7.78 -20.84 -24.28
CA VAL A 596 -8.12 -20.48 -25.68
C VAL A 596 -7.57 -21.53 -26.65
N GLY A 597 -8.43 -21.98 -27.59
CA GLY A 597 -8.15 -23.05 -28.54
C GLY A 597 -8.49 -24.47 -28.05
N SER A 598 -8.72 -24.68 -26.75
CA SER A 598 -9.05 -25.99 -26.17
C SER A 598 -10.45 -26.47 -26.59
N VAL A 599 -10.61 -27.78 -26.79
CA VAL A 599 -11.89 -28.41 -27.13
C VAL A 599 -12.83 -28.37 -25.92
N CYS A 600 -14.09 -27.98 -26.14
CA CYS A 600 -15.09 -27.80 -25.11
C CYS A 600 -16.48 -28.24 -25.60
N THR A 601 -17.45 -28.27 -24.67
CA THR A 601 -18.85 -28.54 -24.97
C THR A 601 -19.73 -27.42 -24.41
N THR A 602 -20.66 -26.92 -25.21
CA THR A 602 -21.65 -25.90 -24.77
C THR A 602 -22.70 -26.51 -23.83
N LYS A 603 -23.44 -25.68 -23.07
CA LYS A 603 -24.59 -26.16 -22.26
C LYS A 603 -25.69 -26.84 -23.11
N ASP A 604 -25.77 -26.55 -24.41
CA ASP A 604 -26.63 -27.27 -25.37
C ASP A 604 -25.94 -28.43 -26.11
N ALA A 605 -24.93 -29.04 -25.46
CA ALA A 605 -24.23 -30.27 -25.86
C ALA A 605 -23.50 -30.23 -27.22
N LYS A 606 -23.16 -29.04 -27.74
CA LYS A 606 -22.43 -28.90 -29.02
C LYS A 606 -20.92 -28.88 -28.79
N PRO A 607 -20.13 -29.57 -29.63
CA PRO A 607 -18.67 -29.48 -29.60
C PRO A 607 -18.21 -28.12 -30.12
N GLY A 608 -17.22 -27.55 -29.45
CA GLY A 608 -16.68 -26.24 -29.77
C GLY A 608 -15.22 -26.08 -29.38
N LYS A 609 -14.71 -24.85 -29.49
CA LYS A 609 -13.43 -24.42 -28.95
C LYS A 609 -13.60 -23.21 -28.05
N CYS A 610 -12.84 -23.18 -26.97
CA CYS A 610 -12.76 -22.03 -26.09
C CYS A 610 -12.12 -20.85 -26.81
N ALA A 611 -12.78 -19.68 -26.84
CA ALA A 611 -12.21 -18.45 -27.38
C ALA A 611 -12.65 -17.23 -26.57
N VAL A 612 -11.94 -16.12 -26.76
CA VAL A 612 -12.25 -14.85 -26.09
C VAL A 612 -13.62 -14.35 -26.53
N THR A 613 -14.38 -13.69 -25.66
CA THR A 613 -15.74 -13.18 -25.98
C THR A 613 -15.82 -12.27 -27.21
N THR A 614 -14.73 -11.62 -27.63
CA THR A 614 -14.65 -10.86 -28.88
C THR A 614 -14.81 -11.74 -30.12
N ASP A 615 -14.31 -12.97 -30.04
CA ASP A 615 -14.14 -13.87 -31.18
C ASP A 615 -15.34 -14.85 -31.25
N CYS A 616 -16.12 -14.90 -30.17
CA CYS A 616 -17.25 -15.81 -29.94
C CYS A 616 -18.62 -15.16 -30.23
N TRP A 617 -18.70 -14.24 -31.20
CA TRP A 617 -19.81 -13.31 -31.35
C TRP A 617 -21.21 -13.97 -31.36
N HIS A 618 -21.38 -15.10 -32.06
CA HIS A 618 -22.66 -15.80 -32.12
C HIS A 618 -23.17 -16.27 -30.75
N GLU A 619 -22.32 -16.82 -29.90
CA GLU A 619 -22.72 -17.31 -28.57
C GLU A 619 -22.98 -16.14 -27.61
N VAL A 620 -22.20 -15.05 -27.73
CA VAL A 620 -22.48 -13.77 -27.04
C VAL A 620 -23.85 -13.19 -27.44
N GLN A 621 -24.26 -13.32 -28.71
CA GLN A 621 -25.61 -12.89 -29.14
C GLN A 621 -26.72 -13.83 -28.66
N ARG A 622 -26.47 -15.15 -28.53
CA ARG A 622 -27.42 -16.10 -27.91
C ARG A 622 -27.63 -15.78 -26.42
N TYR A 623 -26.55 -15.48 -25.71
CA TYR A 623 -26.58 -15.01 -24.32
C TYR A 623 -27.35 -13.69 -24.17
N LYS A 624 -27.05 -12.68 -25.02
CA LYS A 624 -27.76 -11.38 -25.02
C LYS A 624 -29.25 -11.47 -25.38
N LYS A 625 -29.70 -12.57 -26.00
CA LYS A 625 -31.11 -12.86 -26.29
C LYS A 625 -31.74 -13.81 -25.26
N HIS A 626 -31.06 -14.10 -24.16
CA HIS A 626 -31.48 -15.05 -23.11
C HIS A 626 -31.79 -16.47 -23.62
N LEU A 627 -31.15 -16.90 -24.72
CA LEU A 627 -31.44 -18.19 -25.36
C LEU A 627 -30.65 -19.36 -24.74
N VAL A 628 -29.37 -19.15 -24.45
CA VAL A 628 -28.46 -20.14 -23.82
C VAL A 628 -27.40 -19.37 -23.01
N GLU A 629 -26.99 -19.92 -21.86
CA GLU A 629 -25.82 -19.44 -21.11
C GLU A 629 -24.54 -20.10 -21.63
N PRO A 630 -23.46 -19.33 -21.88
CA PRO A 630 -22.21 -19.88 -22.39
C PRO A 630 -21.50 -20.73 -21.32
N THR A 631 -20.92 -21.85 -21.74
CA THR A 631 -19.93 -22.57 -20.91
C THR A 631 -18.67 -21.69 -20.80
N ILE A 632 -18.30 -21.26 -19.59
CA ILE A 632 -16.99 -20.63 -19.37
C ILE A 632 -15.91 -21.69 -19.41
N CYS A 633 -14.81 -21.37 -20.09
CA CYS A 633 -13.60 -22.18 -20.12
C CYS A 633 -12.49 -21.64 -19.20
N GLY A 634 -12.42 -20.32 -19.05
CA GLY A 634 -11.43 -19.59 -18.26
C GLY A 634 -11.46 -18.09 -18.53
N PHE A 635 -10.34 -17.41 -18.32
CA PHE A 635 -10.17 -15.97 -18.60
C PHE A 635 -8.80 -15.72 -19.26
N GLU A 636 -8.72 -14.74 -20.15
CA GLU A 636 -7.45 -14.23 -20.70
C GLU A 636 -7.40 -12.70 -20.52
N LYS A 637 -6.36 -12.21 -19.84
CA LYS A 637 -6.22 -10.79 -19.44
C LYS A 637 -7.41 -10.33 -18.61
N GLU A 638 -8.29 -9.50 -19.18
CA GLU A 638 -9.52 -8.95 -18.58
C GLU A 638 -10.79 -9.59 -19.15
N LYS A 639 -10.68 -10.55 -20.06
CA LYS A 639 -11.80 -11.07 -20.86
C LYS A 639 -12.11 -12.51 -20.52
N ALA A 640 -13.39 -12.82 -20.34
CA ALA A 640 -13.85 -14.20 -20.25
C ALA A 640 -13.53 -14.97 -21.55
N VAL A 641 -13.15 -16.24 -21.38
CA VAL A 641 -12.98 -17.23 -22.44
C VAL A 641 -14.15 -18.20 -22.34
N ILE A 642 -14.94 -18.30 -23.39
CA ILE A 642 -16.17 -19.10 -23.43
C ILE A 642 -16.12 -20.14 -24.55
N CYS A 643 -16.91 -21.20 -24.40
CA CYS A 643 -16.99 -22.26 -25.40
C CYS A 643 -17.79 -21.81 -26.62
N CYS A 644 -17.11 -21.70 -27.77
CA CYS A 644 -17.69 -21.33 -29.04
C CYS A 644 -17.94 -22.59 -29.88
N PRO A 645 -19.18 -22.96 -30.21
CA PRO A 645 -19.44 -24.03 -31.16
C PRO A 645 -18.81 -23.68 -32.53
N ASN A 646 -18.37 -24.70 -33.28
CA ASN A 646 -17.79 -24.54 -34.61
C ASN A 646 -18.82 -24.10 -35.66
#